data_AF-A0A2N1YM60-F1
#
_entry.id   AF-A0A2N1YM60-F1
#
_cell.length_a   1.000
_cell.length_b   1.000
_cell.length_c   1.000
_cell.angle_alpha   90.00
_cell.angle_beta   90.00
_cell.angle_gamma   90.00
#
_symmetry.space_group_name_H-M   'P 1'
#
loop_
_entity.id
_entity.type
_entity.pdbx_description
1 polymer ?
#
loop_
_entity_poly.entity_id
_entity_poly.type
_entity_poly.pdbx_seq_one_letter_code
_entity_poly.pdbx_strand_id
1 'polypeptide(L)'
;MQYEKKLKNTANVKNSRRASYFSLAMVVTVFSVALAGCNGKEDFGDANIGGPILGPQPGLSPDGPALELEVVASVRQGTDYVSARLTNIGYQCGDVIGRIPTTGANRVARCPEATASVELFIGPTFPNANRISLGTAQLPACNGRTGGSAGGDEGCLGGAGFFQVAVSDIVKPPSRMRASNAGVRNRAAFLSVLDGNPDTEVVIEIPDAAHDAVASAPTTGFDGTSYAGFVSAWSDWVDNVRDEEGAGAAVWPGNASQAARSAEVAMSRSRMGIYEFVHDGFSYALTFPGNPNPLGTFSMSGRTLVLDDGDAIAVGVGTGVETSVDSALDFLALEQGAAFDEEMVLAGAGWVLKSVNQNNVVDIDLTGRVIGFGSYDLLEASSNKTDYEVDYPQVNIYEPSSAEAARFSGTAFTSSFNNAPYRMARTGFVSPDLDADVLNQLPEFYRITVYKLCTTPEDSACTIIPEAEIAKDGRGGNYPEFIDPDNCDINNAERSRQPPEFENGLRVGCKNTTNRITVTKERPNTRFFADGYFHIQILEDGNIITDVDKNCKPVTDMATLQDPDGQQERRVGFVSRTFKGDEDSANISLLMAGPASVGNPAAINQSVPPMPFFASQIQGRIDLSESSMPLYRLSDENFDKKLRSVWDDGSFQAERYREQVGDNPDEAQQYVQSALNFKGAVAGVKLDSGTCLPVL
;
A
#
# COMPACT_ATOMS: atom_id res chain seq x y z
N MET A 1 -32.99 73.93 53.04
CA MET A 1 -32.19 72.84 53.61
C MET A 1 -31.48 72.12 52.48
N GLN A 2 -30.17 71.92 52.64
CA GLN A 2 -29.24 71.02 51.92
C GLN A 2 -29.40 70.76 50.40
N TYR A 3 -28.35 71.18 49.66
CA TYR A 3 -27.88 70.73 48.33
C TYR A 3 -28.92 70.68 47.17
N GLU A 4 -29.13 71.76 46.40
CA GLU A 4 -28.29 72.30 45.29
C GLU A 4 -28.32 71.49 43.97
N LYS A 5 -28.51 72.08 42.77
CA LYS A 5 -28.98 73.42 42.35
C LYS A 5 -29.35 73.44 40.84
N LYS A 6 -30.41 74.17 40.48
CA LYS A 6 -30.69 74.85 39.18
C LYS A 6 -30.78 74.07 37.84
N LEU A 7 -32.04 73.84 37.43
CA LEU A 7 -32.63 74.24 36.12
C LEU A 7 -31.95 75.52 35.50
N LYS A 8 -31.73 75.70 34.18
CA LYS A 8 -32.64 75.52 33.02
C LYS A 8 -31.95 75.83 31.65
N ASN A 9 -32.52 75.29 30.56
CA ASN A 9 -32.61 75.83 29.18
C ASN A 9 -31.46 75.73 28.12
N THR A 10 -31.66 74.77 27.21
CA THR A 10 -31.79 74.93 25.73
C THR A 10 -30.57 74.81 24.79
N ALA A 11 -30.46 73.62 24.17
CA ALA A 11 -30.06 73.27 22.79
C ALA A 11 -28.82 73.91 22.12
N ASN A 12 -27.83 73.08 21.73
CA ASN A 12 -27.72 72.52 20.37
C ASN A 12 -26.51 71.54 20.18
N VAL A 13 -26.47 70.88 19.01
CA VAL A 13 -25.34 70.17 18.36
C VAL A 13 -24.98 68.72 18.78
N LYS A 14 -25.17 67.83 17.79
CA LYS A 14 -24.47 66.61 17.34
C LYS A 14 -23.33 65.96 18.16
N ASN A 15 -23.28 64.62 17.97
CA ASN A 15 -22.15 63.68 17.98
C ASN A 15 -21.79 62.88 19.26
N SER A 16 -22.16 61.60 19.20
CA SER A 16 -21.30 60.40 19.36
C SER A 16 -21.62 59.39 20.47
N ARG A 17 -21.62 58.12 20.04
CA ARG A 17 -21.22 56.87 20.74
C ARG A 17 -22.05 56.28 21.90
N ARG A 18 -22.47 55.03 21.63
CA ARG A 18 -22.76 53.90 22.56
C ARG A 18 -24.02 54.04 23.44
N ALA A 19 -24.81 52.99 23.70
CA ALA A 19 -24.95 51.66 23.07
C ALA A 19 -26.30 51.05 23.53
N SER A 20 -26.87 50.11 22.77
CA SER A 20 -27.81 49.09 23.29
C SER A 20 -28.08 48.01 22.23
N TYR A 21 -27.34 46.90 22.30
CA TYR A 21 -27.63 45.66 21.59
C TYR A 21 -28.70 44.88 22.38
N PHE A 22 -29.99 45.02 22.06
CA PHE A 22 -31.03 44.21 22.70
C PHE A 22 -32.24 43.82 21.82
N SER A 23 -32.17 44.05 20.50
CA SER A 23 -33.29 43.79 19.57
C SER A 23 -33.00 42.75 18.48
N LEU A 24 -31.79 42.17 18.43
CA LEU A 24 -31.40 41.20 17.39
C LEU A 24 -31.55 39.73 17.84
N ALA A 25 -31.49 39.48 19.15
CA ALA A 25 -31.43 38.12 19.73
C ALA A 25 -32.77 37.34 19.75
N MET A 26 -33.88 37.95 19.28
CA MET A 26 -35.21 37.32 19.30
C MET A 26 -35.77 36.97 17.91
N VAL A 27 -35.06 37.33 16.83
CA VAL A 27 -35.48 37.03 15.44
C VAL A 27 -34.75 35.81 14.88
N VAL A 28 -33.51 35.56 15.31
CA VAL A 28 -32.69 34.45 14.80
C VAL A 28 -33.22 33.07 15.27
N THR A 29 -33.79 32.97 16.47
CA THR A 29 -34.22 31.70 17.06
C THR A 29 -35.53 31.13 16.50
N VAL A 30 -36.25 31.88 15.64
CA VAL A 30 -37.53 31.44 15.06
C VAL A 30 -37.37 30.94 13.62
N PHE A 31 -36.32 31.35 12.89
CA PHE A 31 -36.06 30.84 11.54
C PHE A 31 -35.41 29.45 11.51
N SER A 32 -34.67 29.06 12.57
CA SER A 32 -33.97 27.78 12.64
C SER A 32 -34.88 26.54 12.78
N VAL A 33 -36.18 26.72 13.00
CA VAL A 33 -37.15 25.62 13.23
C VAL A 33 -38.10 25.44 12.02
N ALA A 34 -37.94 26.24 10.96
CA ALA A 34 -38.79 26.19 9.76
C ALA A 34 -38.10 25.63 8.50
N LEU A 35 -36.78 25.38 8.52
CA LEU A 35 -36.06 24.77 7.38
C LEU A 35 -35.90 23.24 7.48
N ALA A 36 -36.34 22.62 8.58
CA ALA A 36 -36.39 21.17 8.73
C ALA A 36 -37.80 20.63 8.44
N GLY A 37 -38.27 20.75 7.19
CA GLY A 37 -39.58 20.22 6.81
C GLY A 37 -40.15 20.71 5.48
N CYS A 38 -39.64 20.20 4.36
CA CYS A 38 -40.40 19.67 3.21
C CYS A 38 -39.48 19.49 1.98
N ASN A 39 -39.39 18.24 1.52
CA ASN A 39 -38.74 17.89 0.25
C ASN A 39 -39.72 18.16 -0.91
N GLY A 40 -39.29 18.77 -2.01
CA GLY A 40 -40.16 19.08 -3.15
C GLY A 40 -39.41 19.61 -4.38
N LYS A 41 -39.68 18.97 -5.53
CA LYS A 41 -39.13 19.18 -6.88
C LYS A 41 -39.28 20.62 -7.43
N GLU A 42 -38.60 20.87 -8.57
CA GLU A 42 -38.59 22.07 -9.46
C GLU A 42 -37.35 22.96 -9.18
N ASP A 43 -36.21 22.68 -9.82
CA ASP A 43 -35.79 23.02 -11.19
C ASP A 43 -35.26 24.47 -11.36
N PHE A 44 -34.03 24.56 -11.88
CA PHE A 44 -33.38 25.80 -12.31
C PHE A 44 -32.88 25.60 -13.76
N GLY A 45 -33.78 25.13 -14.61
CA GLY A 45 -33.50 24.65 -15.98
C GLY A 45 -33.37 25.74 -17.05
N ASP A 46 -33.30 27.02 -16.68
CA ASP A 46 -33.58 28.13 -17.61
C ASP A 46 -32.53 29.27 -17.54
N ALA A 47 -31.69 29.32 -16.51
CA ALA A 47 -30.79 30.44 -16.25
C ALA A 47 -29.48 30.36 -17.08
N ASN A 48 -29.57 30.55 -18.39
CA ASN A 48 -28.40 30.60 -19.28
C ASN A 48 -27.61 31.92 -19.10
N ILE A 49 -26.69 31.94 -18.14
CA ILE A 49 -25.76 33.05 -17.90
C ILE A 49 -24.40 32.69 -18.49
N GLY A 50 -24.10 33.27 -19.66
CA GLY A 50 -22.83 33.07 -20.35
C GLY A 50 -21.65 33.76 -19.66
N GLY A 51 -20.74 32.95 -19.14
CA GLY A 51 -19.42 33.31 -18.61
C GLY A 51 -18.62 32.02 -18.34
N PRO A 52 -17.29 32.07 -18.18
CA PRO A 52 -16.51 30.87 -17.89
C PRO A 52 -16.87 30.32 -16.51
N ILE A 53 -17.65 29.23 -16.49
CA ILE A 53 -17.96 28.50 -15.28
C ILE A 53 -16.71 27.68 -14.92
N LEU A 54 -15.99 28.11 -13.89
CA LEU A 54 -15.11 27.24 -13.12
C LEU A 54 -16.00 26.25 -12.36
N GLY A 55 -16.44 25.22 -13.07
CA GLY A 55 -17.38 24.22 -12.57
C GLY A 55 -16.65 23.02 -11.95
N PRO A 56 -17.28 22.31 -10.99
CA PRO A 56 -16.78 21.02 -10.55
C PRO A 56 -16.71 20.05 -11.75
N GLN A 57 -15.79 19.09 -11.68
CA GLN A 57 -15.56 18.10 -12.74
C GLN A 57 -16.89 17.43 -13.14
N PRO A 58 -17.15 17.21 -14.46
CA PRO A 58 -18.40 16.60 -14.89
C PRO A 58 -18.49 15.14 -14.41
N GLY A 59 -19.45 14.89 -13.51
CA GLY A 59 -19.98 13.55 -13.24
C GLY A 59 -19.54 12.85 -11.96
N LEU A 60 -18.53 13.34 -11.23
CA LEU A 60 -18.05 12.70 -9.99
C LEU A 60 -18.20 13.65 -8.79
N SER A 61 -18.78 13.15 -7.70
CA SER A 61 -18.80 13.86 -6.42
C SER A 61 -17.37 13.89 -5.84
N PRO A 62 -16.91 15.01 -5.25
CA PRO A 62 -15.63 15.08 -4.52
C PRO A 62 -15.49 13.96 -3.48
N ASP A 63 -16.59 13.63 -2.80
CA ASP A 63 -16.67 12.60 -1.76
C ASP A 63 -17.33 11.30 -2.26
N GLY A 64 -17.58 11.20 -3.58
CA GLY A 64 -18.15 10.01 -4.21
C GLY A 64 -17.10 8.93 -4.45
N PRO A 65 -17.52 7.65 -4.54
CA PRO A 65 -16.61 6.57 -4.86
C PRO A 65 -16.11 6.73 -6.30
N ALA A 66 -14.82 6.55 -6.49
CA ALA A 66 -14.12 6.82 -7.74
C ALA A 66 -12.89 5.93 -7.86
N LEU A 67 -12.46 5.70 -9.10
CA LEU A 67 -11.11 5.23 -9.37
C LEU A 67 -10.15 6.42 -9.23
N GLU A 68 -9.08 6.27 -8.46
CA GLU A 68 -8.06 7.29 -8.22
C GLU A 68 -6.73 6.84 -8.82
N LEU A 69 -6.13 7.68 -9.66
CA LEU A 69 -4.84 7.43 -10.31
C LEU A 69 -3.82 8.48 -9.88
N GLU A 70 -2.79 8.04 -9.18
CA GLU A 70 -1.59 8.83 -8.87
C GLU A 70 -0.53 8.63 -9.96
N VAL A 71 0.02 9.74 -10.45
CA VAL A 71 1.07 9.72 -11.48
C VAL A 71 2.40 10.09 -10.82
N VAL A 72 3.37 9.17 -10.92
CA VAL A 72 4.70 9.29 -10.35
C VAL A 72 5.69 9.75 -11.41
N ALA A 73 6.38 10.85 -11.10
CA ALA A 73 7.47 11.39 -11.90
C ALA A 73 8.69 11.65 -11.00
N SER A 74 9.66 12.43 -11.50
CA SER A 74 10.81 12.86 -10.70
C SER A 74 11.09 14.34 -10.92
N VAL A 75 11.27 15.10 -9.85
CA VAL A 75 11.83 16.46 -9.91
C VAL A 75 13.33 16.41 -9.63
N ARG A 76 14.07 17.39 -10.13
CA ARG A 76 15.48 17.56 -9.84
C ARG A 76 15.65 18.47 -8.62
N GLN A 77 16.30 17.97 -7.57
CA GLN A 77 16.68 18.78 -6.41
C GLN A 77 18.21 18.87 -6.34
N GLY A 78 18.73 20.07 -6.60
CA GLY A 78 20.18 20.34 -6.67
C GLY A 78 20.89 19.51 -7.76
N THR A 79 21.68 18.53 -7.34
CA THR A 79 22.43 17.62 -8.23
C THR A 79 21.67 16.34 -8.59
N ASP A 80 20.62 16.01 -7.83
CA ASP A 80 20.01 14.68 -7.81
C ASP A 80 18.54 14.72 -8.23
N TYR A 81 17.94 13.55 -8.39
CA TYR A 81 16.52 13.38 -8.73
C TYR A 81 15.81 12.71 -7.57
N VAL A 82 14.64 13.24 -7.21
CA VAL A 82 13.74 12.67 -6.19
C VAL A 82 12.39 12.35 -6.83
N SER A 83 11.72 11.32 -6.34
CA SER A 83 10.38 10.96 -6.80
C SER A 83 9.37 12.03 -6.40
N ALA A 84 8.40 12.31 -7.26
CA ALA A 84 7.47 13.43 -7.12
C ALA A 84 6.07 13.08 -7.64
N ARG A 85 5.05 13.77 -7.10
CA ARG A 85 3.71 13.80 -7.73
C ARG A 85 3.72 14.70 -8.96
N LEU A 86 2.75 14.47 -9.85
CA LEU A 86 2.48 15.31 -11.02
C LEU A 86 1.12 15.99 -10.88
N THR A 87 1.10 17.33 -10.95
CA THR A 87 -0.11 18.17 -10.80
C THR A 87 -0.37 19.05 -12.02
N ASN A 88 -1.57 19.64 -12.08
CA ASN A 88 -2.17 20.38 -13.21
C ASN A 88 -2.31 19.60 -14.53
N ILE A 89 -1.69 18.42 -14.66
CA ILE A 89 -1.77 17.62 -15.88
C ILE A 89 -3.20 17.21 -16.23
N GLY A 90 -3.53 17.27 -17.53
CA GLY A 90 -4.81 16.87 -18.06
C GLY A 90 -4.96 15.34 -18.09
N TYR A 91 -6.15 14.85 -17.82
CA TYR A 91 -6.48 13.43 -17.95
C TYR A 91 -7.85 13.21 -18.60
N GLN A 92 -8.00 12.07 -19.28
CA GLN A 92 -9.29 11.62 -19.83
C GLN A 92 -9.54 10.14 -19.52
N CYS A 93 -10.73 9.84 -19.00
CA CYS A 93 -11.20 8.50 -18.70
C CYS A 93 -12.67 8.36 -19.12
N GLY A 94 -12.91 7.69 -20.25
CA GLY A 94 -14.20 7.69 -20.93
C GLY A 94 -14.60 9.11 -21.35
N ASP A 95 -15.77 9.54 -20.91
CA ASP A 95 -16.31 10.90 -21.14
C ASP A 95 -15.83 11.92 -20.09
N VAL A 96 -15.19 11.48 -18.99
CA VAL A 96 -14.64 12.39 -17.98
C VAL A 96 -13.31 12.94 -18.47
N ILE A 97 -13.20 14.26 -18.49
CA ILE A 97 -11.97 14.98 -18.84
C ILE A 97 -11.72 16.02 -17.74
N GLY A 98 -10.51 16.03 -17.18
CA GLY A 98 -10.16 16.87 -16.05
C GLY A 98 -8.68 17.24 -16.01
N ARG A 99 -8.26 17.87 -14.91
CA ARG A 99 -6.87 18.06 -14.52
C ARG A 99 -6.65 17.52 -13.11
N ILE A 100 -5.44 17.01 -12.84
CA ILE A 100 -5.02 16.64 -11.49
C ILE A 100 -4.90 17.93 -10.64
N PRO A 101 -5.51 18.01 -9.44
CA PRO A 101 -5.43 19.21 -8.60
C PRO A 101 -3.99 19.60 -8.24
N THR A 102 -3.70 20.91 -8.24
CA THR A 102 -2.44 21.49 -7.75
C THR A 102 -2.38 21.63 -6.24
N THR A 103 -3.54 21.65 -5.58
CA THR A 103 -3.69 21.86 -4.14
C THR A 103 -4.59 20.81 -3.50
N GLY A 104 -4.44 20.65 -2.18
CA GLY A 104 -5.14 19.63 -1.39
C GLY A 104 -4.35 18.33 -1.23
N ALA A 105 -4.83 17.46 -0.32
CA ALA A 105 -4.15 16.22 0.05
C ALA A 105 -4.24 15.12 -1.03
N ASN A 106 -5.23 15.20 -1.93
CA ASN A 106 -5.51 14.19 -2.96
C ASN A 106 -5.14 14.74 -4.36
N ARG A 107 -3.83 14.76 -4.64
CA ARG A 107 -3.26 15.15 -5.94
C ARG A 107 -3.30 13.97 -6.93
N VAL A 108 -4.51 13.51 -7.26
CA VAL A 108 -4.79 12.33 -8.10
C VAL A 108 -5.80 12.66 -9.21
N ALA A 109 -5.76 11.91 -10.32
CA ALA A 109 -6.85 11.90 -11.29
C ALA A 109 -8.01 11.06 -10.76
N ARG A 110 -9.23 11.60 -10.74
CA ARG A 110 -10.44 10.90 -10.28
C ARG A 110 -11.32 10.54 -11.47
N CYS A 111 -11.65 9.27 -11.60
CA CYS A 111 -12.32 8.66 -12.75
C CYS A 111 -13.50 7.78 -12.32
N PRO A 112 -14.48 7.51 -13.20
CA PRO A 112 -15.54 6.54 -12.92
C PRO A 112 -14.95 5.18 -12.55
N GLU A 113 -15.57 4.47 -11.62
CA GLU A 113 -15.03 3.22 -11.04
C GLU A 113 -14.75 2.14 -12.10
N ALA A 114 -15.58 2.05 -13.14
CA ALA A 114 -15.42 1.13 -14.27
C ALA A 114 -14.41 1.59 -15.35
N THR A 115 -13.48 2.48 -15.02
CA THR A 115 -12.49 3.01 -15.97
C THR A 115 -11.40 1.99 -16.30
N ALA A 116 -11.40 1.49 -17.53
CA ALA A 116 -10.39 0.55 -18.02
C ALA A 116 -9.12 1.24 -18.59
N SER A 117 -9.14 2.55 -18.81
CA SER A 117 -7.97 3.30 -19.33
C SER A 117 -8.04 4.79 -19.02
N VAL A 118 -6.88 5.40 -18.73
CA VAL A 118 -6.74 6.85 -18.50
C VAL A 118 -5.67 7.42 -19.43
N GLU A 119 -6.04 8.32 -20.35
CA GLU A 119 -5.06 9.11 -21.11
C GLU A 119 -4.54 10.26 -20.24
N LEU A 120 -3.22 10.50 -20.26
CA LEU A 120 -2.58 11.66 -19.65
C LEU A 120 -2.06 12.61 -20.74
N PHE A 121 -2.34 13.90 -20.62
CA PHE A 121 -2.04 14.88 -21.67
C PHE A 121 -1.75 16.29 -21.14
N ILE A 122 -1.05 17.08 -21.96
CA ILE A 122 -0.97 18.54 -21.83
C ILE A 122 -1.91 19.16 -22.88
N GLY A 123 -2.63 20.21 -22.50
CA GLY A 123 -3.64 20.86 -23.34
C GLY A 123 -5.01 21.06 -22.67
N PRO A 124 -6.01 21.54 -23.43
CA PRO A 124 -7.32 21.88 -22.88
C PRO A 124 -8.20 20.68 -22.54
N THR A 125 -9.03 20.84 -21.50
CA THR A 125 -9.91 19.81 -20.92
C THR A 125 -11.27 19.65 -21.62
N PHE A 126 -11.54 20.36 -22.71
CA PHE A 126 -12.77 20.16 -23.49
C PHE A 126 -12.59 19.08 -24.58
N PRO A 127 -13.66 18.37 -24.99
CA PRO A 127 -13.58 17.35 -26.03
C PRO A 127 -13.05 17.87 -27.38
N ASN A 128 -12.32 17.01 -28.11
CA ASN A 128 -11.74 17.29 -29.43
C ASN A 128 -10.73 18.45 -29.48
N ALA A 129 -10.17 18.88 -28.34
CA ALA A 129 -9.06 19.83 -28.31
C ALA A 129 -7.77 19.22 -28.88
N ASN A 130 -6.89 20.06 -29.44
CA ASN A 130 -5.50 19.66 -29.68
C ASN A 130 -4.80 19.44 -28.33
N ARG A 131 -4.10 18.32 -28.19
CA ARG A 131 -3.43 17.88 -26.95
C ARG A 131 -2.09 17.21 -27.27
N ILE A 132 -1.12 17.38 -26.37
CA ILE A 132 0.10 16.57 -26.35
C ILE A 132 -0.20 15.34 -25.48
N SER A 133 -0.46 14.20 -26.11
CA SER A 133 -0.64 12.94 -25.39
C SER A 133 0.69 12.43 -24.85
N LEU A 134 0.77 12.18 -23.54
CA LEU A 134 1.92 11.51 -22.92
C LEU A 134 1.79 9.98 -23.02
N GLY A 135 0.58 9.46 -23.17
CA GLY A 135 0.29 8.04 -23.22
C GLY A 135 -0.97 7.70 -22.44
N THR A 136 -1.23 6.41 -22.32
CA THR A 136 -2.45 5.90 -21.69
C THR A 136 -2.10 4.85 -20.65
N ALA A 137 -2.53 5.03 -19.40
CA ALA A 137 -2.53 3.96 -18.42
C ALA A 137 -3.66 2.98 -18.75
N GLN A 138 -3.37 1.68 -18.79
CA GLN A 138 -4.39 0.63 -18.95
C GLN A 138 -4.61 -0.02 -17.59
N LEU A 139 -5.85 0.01 -17.12
CA LEU A 139 -6.25 -0.44 -15.80
C LEU A 139 -7.04 -1.75 -15.93
N PRO A 140 -6.83 -2.71 -15.02
CA PRO A 140 -7.57 -3.97 -15.07
C PRO A 140 -9.05 -3.69 -14.85
N ALA A 141 -9.90 -4.26 -15.70
CA ALA A 141 -11.33 -4.34 -15.44
C ALA A 141 -11.52 -5.14 -14.14
N CYS A 142 -12.10 -4.52 -13.13
CA CYS A 142 -12.32 -5.06 -11.77
C CYS A 142 -13.27 -6.28 -11.74
N ASN A 143 -12.85 -7.39 -12.34
CA ASN A 143 -13.43 -8.73 -12.33
C ASN A 143 -12.38 -9.80 -11.95
N GLY A 144 -11.08 -9.46 -11.93
CA GLY A 144 -10.00 -10.32 -11.46
C GLY A 144 -9.29 -9.76 -10.23
N ARG A 145 -9.55 -10.40 -9.08
CA ARG A 145 -8.57 -11.07 -8.17
C ARG A 145 -7.22 -10.45 -7.77
N THR A 146 -6.70 -9.41 -8.41
CA THR A 146 -5.45 -8.74 -8.02
C THR A 146 -5.80 -7.41 -7.38
N GLY A 147 -5.74 -7.34 -6.05
CA GLY A 147 -6.42 -6.31 -5.28
C GLY A 147 -5.87 -4.89 -5.44
N GLY A 148 -6.79 -3.92 -5.59
CA GLY A 148 -6.54 -2.56 -5.10
C GLY A 148 -6.77 -2.50 -3.58
N SER A 149 -5.95 -1.75 -2.86
CA SER A 149 -5.85 -1.79 -1.38
C SER A 149 -7.01 -1.11 -0.61
N ALA A 150 -8.27 -1.33 -1.01
CA ALA A 150 -9.43 -0.59 -0.47
C ALA A 150 -10.71 -1.43 -0.22
N GLY A 151 -10.58 -2.53 0.54
CA GLY A 151 -11.64 -3.06 1.41
C GLY A 151 -12.76 -3.95 0.81
N GLY A 152 -13.09 -5.03 1.54
CA GLY A 152 -14.31 -5.82 1.35
C GLY A 152 -14.06 -7.32 1.15
N ASP A 153 -14.76 -8.18 1.91
CA ASP A 153 -14.64 -9.65 1.86
C ASP A 153 -15.38 -10.32 0.68
N GLU A 154 -15.91 -9.53 -0.28
CA GLU A 154 -16.59 -10.05 -1.47
C GLU A 154 -15.98 -9.44 -2.73
N GLY A 155 -15.74 -10.29 -3.75
CA GLY A 155 -14.89 -9.98 -4.89
C GLY A 155 -15.35 -8.79 -5.74
N CYS A 156 -14.40 -8.24 -6.50
CA CYS A 156 -14.53 -7.01 -7.28
C CYS A 156 -15.89 -6.85 -7.99
N LEU A 157 -16.65 -5.84 -7.56
CA LEU A 157 -17.89 -5.38 -8.19
C LEU A 157 -17.70 -3.97 -8.75
N GLY A 158 -16.74 -3.80 -9.67
CA GLY A 158 -16.61 -2.57 -10.48
C GLY A 158 -16.50 -1.25 -9.70
N GLY A 159 -15.96 -1.28 -8.48
CA GLY A 159 -15.95 -0.18 -7.52
C GLY A 159 -14.57 0.47 -7.32
N ALA A 160 -14.56 1.57 -6.57
CA ALA A 160 -13.42 2.46 -6.26
C ALA A 160 -12.09 1.75 -5.93
N GLY A 161 -10.98 2.37 -6.33
CA GLY A 161 -9.63 1.85 -6.08
C GLY A 161 -8.52 2.85 -6.42
N PHE A 162 -7.39 2.74 -5.72
CA PHE A 162 -6.21 3.56 -5.93
C PHE A 162 -5.17 2.82 -6.78
N PHE A 163 -4.69 3.48 -7.83
CA PHE A 163 -3.64 3.00 -8.73
C PHE A 163 -2.50 4.01 -8.79
N GLN A 164 -1.27 3.52 -8.88
CA GLN A 164 -0.07 4.34 -9.00
C GLN A 164 0.70 3.95 -10.26
N VAL A 165 0.96 4.90 -11.16
CA VAL A 165 1.65 4.67 -12.44
C VAL A 165 2.82 5.63 -12.64
N ALA A 166 3.91 5.13 -13.22
CA ALA A 166 5.01 5.96 -13.69
C ALA A 166 4.95 6.16 -15.21
N VAL A 167 5.77 7.08 -15.73
CA VAL A 167 5.94 7.33 -17.19
C VAL A 167 6.28 6.04 -17.96
N SER A 168 6.98 5.10 -17.32
CA SER A 168 7.31 3.77 -17.87
C SER A 168 6.09 2.91 -18.22
N ASP A 169 4.96 3.15 -17.56
CA ASP A 169 3.78 2.29 -17.58
C ASP A 169 2.79 2.71 -18.67
N ILE A 170 2.87 3.97 -19.12
CA ILE A 170 1.99 4.57 -20.15
C ILE A 170 2.57 4.53 -21.57
N VAL A 171 3.83 4.08 -21.74
CA VAL A 171 4.52 4.01 -23.04
C VAL A 171 4.21 2.72 -23.82
N LYS A 172 4.10 1.58 -23.13
CA LYS A 172 3.68 0.29 -23.72
C LYS A 172 2.70 -0.45 -22.78
N PRO A 173 1.62 0.21 -22.35
CA PRO A 173 0.74 -0.28 -21.30
C PRO A 173 0.11 -1.63 -21.66
N PRO A 174 -0.21 -2.49 -20.67
CA PRO A 174 0.14 -2.43 -19.26
C PRO A 174 1.58 -2.88 -18.94
N SER A 175 2.41 -3.20 -19.95
CA SER A 175 3.81 -3.63 -19.74
C SER A 175 4.74 -2.44 -19.48
N ARG A 176 5.35 -2.41 -18.30
CA ARG A 176 6.40 -1.42 -17.95
C ARG A 176 7.57 -1.48 -18.94
N MET A 177 8.12 -0.34 -19.32
CA MET A 177 9.31 -0.24 -20.18
C MET A 177 10.52 0.30 -19.41
N ARG A 178 11.73 -0.21 -19.69
CA ARG A 178 13.00 0.31 -19.10
C ARG A 178 13.13 1.83 -19.23
N ALA A 179 13.74 2.46 -18.24
CA ALA A 179 14.04 3.89 -18.19
C ALA A 179 14.86 4.35 -19.40
N SER A 180 15.80 3.52 -19.86
CA SER A 180 16.64 3.81 -21.04
C SER A 180 15.89 3.87 -22.38
N ASN A 181 14.65 3.36 -22.43
CA ASN A 181 13.80 3.45 -23.61
C ASN A 181 13.58 4.92 -24.03
N ALA A 182 13.64 5.19 -25.33
CA ALA A 182 13.53 6.55 -25.86
C ALA A 182 12.22 7.23 -25.45
N GLY A 183 11.10 6.52 -25.58
CA GLY A 183 9.79 7.04 -25.20
C GLY A 183 9.67 7.33 -23.70
N VAL A 184 10.29 6.52 -22.84
CA VAL A 184 10.24 6.70 -21.38
C VAL A 184 11.09 7.89 -20.94
N ARG A 185 12.41 7.89 -21.22
CA ARG A 185 13.31 8.97 -20.78
C ARG A 185 12.92 10.33 -21.35
N ASN A 186 12.44 10.39 -22.60
CA ASN A 186 12.15 11.66 -23.27
C ASN A 186 10.89 12.29 -22.64
N ARG A 187 9.87 11.47 -22.29
CA ARG A 187 8.69 11.92 -21.52
C ARG A 187 9.06 12.33 -20.09
N ALA A 188 9.93 11.58 -19.41
CA ALA A 188 10.39 11.94 -18.06
C ALA A 188 11.18 13.27 -18.05
N ALA A 189 12.10 13.44 -19.00
CA ALA A 189 12.85 14.69 -19.19
C ALA A 189 11.93 15.88 -19.53
N PHE A 190 10.90 15.66 -20.34
CA PHE A 190 9.90 16.66 -20.70
C PHE A 190 9.06 17.12 -19.51
N LEU A 191 8.59 16.20 -18.68
CA LEU A 191 7.90 16.52 -17.43
C LEU A 191 8.83 17.27 -16.46
N SER A 192 10.06 16.79 -16.28
CA SER A 192 11.04 17.39 -15.36
C SER A 192 11.51 18.80 -15.76
N VAL A 193 11.43 19.18 -17.04
CA VAL A 193 11.80 20.55 -17.49
C VAL A 193 10.59 21.49 -17.55
N LEU A 194 9.37 20.95 -17.58
CA LEU A 194 8.15 21.75 -17.53
C LEU A 194 7.82 22.23 -16.12
N ASP A 195 8.36 21.59 -15.09
CA ASP A 195 8.17 22.03 -13.70
C ASP A 195 8.43 23.54 -13.52
N GLY A 196 7.38 24.27 -13.17
CA GLY A 196 7.46 25.71 -12.95
C GLY A 196 8.19 26.11 -11.66
N ASN A 197 8.42 25.16 -10.74
CA ASN A 197 8.85 25.45 -9.36
C ASN A 197 9.82 24.41 -8.75
N PRO A 198 10.97 24.13 -9.39
CA PRO A 198 11.86 23.02 -9.03
C PRO A 198 12.56 23.13 -7.66
N ASP A 199 12.51 24.31 -7.02
CA ASP A 199 13.28 24.61 -5.81
C ASP A 199 12.44 24.62 -4.50
N THR A 200 11.11 24.45 -4.54
CA THR A 200 10.27 24.64 -3.32
C THR A 200 9.25 23.54 -2.97
N GLU A 201 8.90 22.60 -3.85
CA GLU A 201 8.06 21.45 -3.51
C GLU A 201 8.58 20.15 -4.17
N VAL A 202 8.26 18.98 -3.61
CA VAL A 202 8.60 17.65 -4.19
C VAL A 202 7.52 17.24 -5.22
N VAL A 203 7.15 18.17 -6.10
CA VAL A 203 6.00 18.04 -7.01
C VAL A 203 6.32 18.73 -8.33
N ILE A 204 5.98 18.09 -9.44
CA ILE A 204 6.00 18.70 -10.77
C ILE A 204 4.63 19.33 -11.00
N GLU A 205 4.55 20.66 -11.02
CA GLU A 205 3.35 21.37 -11.47
C GLU A 205 3.51 21.78 -12.93
N ILE A 206 2.60 21.31 -13.80
CA ILE A 206 2.59 21.69 -15.21
C ILE A 206 2.06 23.14 -15.35
N PRO A 207 2.81 24.06 -15.96
CA PRO A 207 2.41 25.46 -16.16
C PRO A 207 1.09 25.58 -16.92
N ASP A 208 0.22 26.53 -16.57
CA ASP A 208 -1.02 26.77 -17.32
C ASP A 208 -0.70 27.20 -18.77
N ALA A 209 0.37 27.97 -18.98
CA ALA A 209 0.89 28.32 -20.31
C ALA A 209 1.19 27.08 -21.18
N ALA A 210 1.59 25.95 -20.58
CA ALA A 210 1.83 24.70 -21.33
C ALA A 210 0.54 24.14 -21.95
N HIS A 211 -0.61 24.33 -21.30
CA HIS A 211 -1.90 23.88 -21.81
C HIS A 211 -2.44 24.77 -22.95
N ASP A 212 -2.12 26.07 -22.92
CA ASP A 212 -2.55 27.03 -23.95
C ASP A 212 -1.62 27.00 -25.18
N ALA A 213 -0.32 26.78 -24.99
CA ALA A 213 0.69 26.72 -26.04
C ALA A 213 0.66 25.43 -26.90
N VAL A 214 -0.23 24.47 -26.66
CA VAL A 214 -0.23 23.18 -27.39
C VAL A 214 -0.33 23.33 -28.92
N ALA A 215 -0.98 24.39 -29.42
CA ALA A 215 -1.09 24.63 -30.87
C ALA A 215 0.25 24.93 -31.57
N SER A 216 1.29 25.36 -30.84
CA SER A 216 2.65 25.59 -31.34
C SER A 216 3.62 24.45 -31.03
N ALA A 217 3.16 23.37 -30.39
CA ALA A 217 3.99 22.26 -30.00
C ALA A 217 4.65 21.54 -31.20
N PRO A 218 5.88 21.01 -31.06
CA PRO A 218 6.54 20.25 -32.11
C PRO A 218 5.75 19.00 -32.50
N THR A 219 5.71 18.70 -33.80
CA THR A 219 5.11 17.45 -34.31
C THR A 219 5.99 16.21 -34.08
N THR A 220 7.22 16.41 -33.61
CA THR A 220 8.16 15.34 -33.23
C THR A 220 7.77 14.74 -31.88
N GLY A 221 7.08 13.59 -31.92
CA GLY A 221 6.72 12.85 -30.71
C GLY A 221 7.92 12.34 -29.88
N PHE A 222 7.61 11.79 -28.72
CA PHE A 222 8.58 11.43 -27.69
C PHE A 222 9.48 10.22 -28.02
N ASP A 223 9.12 9.38 -28.98
CA ASP A 223 9.80 8.09 -29.18
C ASP A 223 11.11 8.17 -29.99
N GLY A 224 11.58 9.41 -30.27
CA GLY A 224 12.83 9.70 -30.98
C GLY A 224 14.07 9.19 -30.25
N THR A 225 14.86 8.33 -30.92
CA THR A 225 16.03 7.66 -30.32
C THR A 225 17.18 8.61 -29.97
N SER A 226 17.29 9.77 -30.62
CA SER A 226 18.29 10.80 -30.31
C SER A 226 17.77 11.76 -29.23
N TYR A 227 18.31 11.68 -28.01
CA TYR A 227 17.95 12.59 -26.92
C TYR A 227 18.28 14.06 -27.23
N ALA A 228 19.46 14.34 -27.79
CA ALA A 228 19.83 15.72 -28.17
C ALA A 228 18.93 16.27 -29.29
N GLY A 229 18.49 15.41 -30.22
CA GLY A 229 17.51 15.78 -31.25
C GLY A 229 16.11 16.04 -30.66
N PHE A 230 15.71 15.26 -29.66
CA PHE A 230 14.47 15.48 -28.91
C PHE A 230 14.51 16.82 -28.17
N VAL A 231 15.53 17.09 -27.34
CA VAL A 231 15.68 18.37 -26.63
C VAL A 231 15.67 19.53 -27.63
N SER A 232 16.50 19.48 -28.68
CA SER A 232 16.57 20.54 -29.70
C SER A 232 15.25 20.78 -30.45
N ALA A 233 14.33 19.82 -30.51
CA ALA A 233 13.03 20.02 -31.12
C ALA A 233 12.01 20.65 -30.17
N TRP A 234 12.16 20.43 -28.86
CA TRP A 234 11.22 20.87 -27.82
C TRP A 234 11.66 22.12 -27.04
N SER A 235 12.95 22.49 -27.05
CA SER A 235 13.48 23.66 -26.33
C SER A 235 12.72 24.95 -26.64
N ASP A 236 12.56 25.31 -27.92
CA ASP A 236 11.86 26.55 -28.32
C ASP A 236 10.44 26.62 -27.75
N TRP A 237 9.73 25.49 -27.67
CA TRP A 237 8.37 25.44 -27.11
C TRP A 237 8.38 25.57 -25.58
N VAL A 238 9.27 24.84 -24.89
CA VAL A 238 9.42 24.90 -23.44
C VAL A 238 9.87 26.28 -22.95
N ASP A 239 10.78 26.94 -23.68
CA ASP A 239 11.24 28.28 -23.33
C ASP A 239 10.12 29.33 -23.52
N ASN A 240 9.31 29.24 -24.58
CA ASN A 240 8.12 30.11 -24.73
C ASN A 240 7.10 29.91 -23.59
N VAL A 241 6.80 28.66 -23.22
CA VAL A 241 5.90 28.34 -22.09
C VAL A 241 6.41 28.97 -20.78
N ARG A 242 7.72 28.89 -20.53
CA ARG A 242 8.34 29.45 -19.32
C ARG A 242 8.40 30.97 -19.32
N ASP A 243 8.62 31.60 -20.48
CA ASP A 243 8.57 33.05 -20.65
C ASP A 243 7.14 33.62 -20.46
N GLU A 244 6.11 32.87 -20.86
CA GLU A 244 4.69 33.23 -20.65
C GLU A 244 4.24 33.06 -19.19
N GLU A 245 4.64 31.97 -18.51
CA GLU A 245 4.31 31.72 -17.10
C GLU A 245 5.10 32.65 -16.15
N GLY A 246 6.29 33.11 -16.55
CA GLY A 246 7.23 33.83 -15.67
C GLY A 246 7.89 32.93 -14.62
N ALA A 247 7.94 31.63 -14.89
CA ALA A 247 8.36 30.58 -13.97
C ALA A 247 9.88 30.48 -13.77
N GLY A 248 10.29 29.69 -12.77
CA GLY A 248 11.69 29.32 -12.55
C GLY A 248 12.30 28.57 -13.74
N ALA A 249 13.63 28.58 -13.84
CA ALA A 249 14.33 27.89 -14.93
C ALA A 249 14.65 26.44 -14.57
N ALA A 250 13.66 25.54 -14.65
CA ALA A 250 13.94 24.11 -14.69
C ALA A 250 14.84 23.79 -15.91
N VAL A 251 15.84 22.93 -15.70
CA VAL A 251 16.89 22.65 -16.69
C VAL A 251 16.76 21.22 -17.20
N TRP A 252 16.68 21.06 -18.52
CA TRP A 252 16.74 19.76 -19.19
C TRP A 252 17.85 18.87 -18.61
N PRO A 253 17.61 17.56 -18.38
CA PRO A 253 18.68 16.61 -18.09
C PRO A 253 19.78 16.73 -19.16
N GLY A 254 21.04 16.83 -18.75
CA GLY A 254 22.13 17.22 -19.67
C GLY A 254 22.50 16.18 -20.72
N ASN A 255 22.06 14.93 -20.56
CA ASN A 255 22.26 13.84 -21.52
C ASN A 255 21.22 12.71 -21.32
N ALA A 256 21.23 11.75 -22.25
CA ALA A 256 20.29 10.63 -22.26
C ALA A 256 20.35 9.75 -20.99
N SER A 257 21.52 9.60 -20.37
CA SER A 257 21.69 8.82 -19.13
C SER A 257 21.10 9.56 -17.92
N GLN A 258 21.23 10.89 -17.85
CA GLN A 258 20.57 11.69 -16.81
C GLN A 258 19.03 11.70 -16.99
N ALA A 259 18.55 11.75 -18.24
CA ALA A 259 17.13 11.60 -18.54
C ALA A 259 16.59 10.20 -18.17
N ALA A 260 17.37 9.14 -18.39
CA ALA A 260 17.03 7.80 -17.93
C ALA A 260 17.03 7.74 -16.39
N ARG A 261 18.04 8.30 -15.71
CA ARG A 261 18.12 8.32 -14.24
C ARG A 261 16.92 9.02 -13.58
N SER A 262 16.42 10.09 -14.19
CA SER A 262 15.16 10.72 -13.81
C SER A 262 13.98 9.73 -13.84
N ALA A 263 13.81 8.99 -14.94
CA ALA A 263 12.78 7.95 -15.03
C ALA A 263 13.00 6.80 -14.03
N GLU A 264 14.24 6.36 -13.82
CA GLU A 264 14.59 5.30 -12.86
C GLU A 264 14.09 5.63 -11.44
N VAL A 265 14.25 6.87 -10.96
CA VAL A 265 13.80 7.27 -9.62
C VAL A 265 12.27 7.13 -9.45
N ALA A 266 11.50 7.55 -10.46
CA ALA A 266 10.05 7.37 -10.49
C ALA A 266 9.64 5.88 -10.58
N MET A 267 10.40 5.08 -11.33
CA MET A 267 10.17 3.64 -11.51
C MET A 267 10.48 2.86 -10.23
N SER A 268 11.60 3.15 -9.57
CA SER A 268 11.97 2.63 -8.24
C SER A 268 10.83 2.85 -7.24
N ARG A 269 10.39 4.10 -7.09
CA ARG A 269 9.34 4.46 -6.13
C ARG A 269 7.99 3.79 -6.43
N SER A 270 7.60 3.72 -7.71
CA SER A 270 6.36 3.03 -8.11
C SER A 270 6.47 1.50 -8.13
N ARG A 271 7.68 0.93 -7.99
CA ARG A 271 7.95 -0.50 -7.77
C ARG A 271 7.95 -0.88 -6.29
N MET A 272 8.35 0.03 -5.40
CA MET A 272 8.33 -0.21 -3.95
C MET A 272 6.93 -0.61 -3.47
N GLY A 273 6.83 -1.52 -2.52
CA GLY A 273 5.54 -1.87 -1.95
C GLY A 273 5.52 -3.22 -1.26
N ILE A 274 4.30 -3.66 -0.98
CA ILE A 274 4.02 -5.03 -0.56
C ILE A 274 3.31 -5.71 -1.73
N TYR A 275 3.77 -6.91 -2.05
CA TYR A 275 3.18 -7.81 -3.02
C TYR A 275 2.74 -9.08 -2.30
N GLU A 276 1.64 -9.67 -2.72
CA GLU A 276 1.14 -10.95 -2.21
C GLU A 276 1.24 -11.99 -3.32
N PHE A 277 1.76 -13.17 -3.03
CA PHE A 277 1.83 -14.30 -3.96
C PHE A 277 0.98 -15.47 -3.45
N VAL A 278 0.29 -16.15 -4.37
CA VAL A 278 -0.61 -17.27 -4.06
C VAL A 278 -0.58 -18.35 -5.15
N HIS A 279 -0.61 -19.61 -4.71
CA HIS A 279 -1.00 -20.78 -5.48
C HIS A 279 -1.89 -21.65 -4.57
N ASP A 280 -3.21 -21.68 -4.80
CA ASP A 280 -4.14 -22.52 -4.04
C ASP A 280 -5.32 -23.02 -4.89
N GLY A 281 -6.04 -24.04 -4.40
CA GLY A 281 -7.16 -24.63 -5.13
C GLY A 281 -8.27 -23.63 -5.48
N PHE A 282 -8.58 -22.68 -4.58
CA PHE A 282 -9.66 -21.70 -4.77
C PHE A 282 -9.34 -20.63 -5.82
N SER A 283 -8.09 -20.18 -5.88
CA SER A 283 -7.55 -19.24 -6.86
C SER A 283 -7.62 -19.80 -8.29
N TYR A 284 -7.68 -21.12 -8.48
CA TYR A 284 -7.82 -21.73 -9.79
C TYR A 284 -9.21 -22.35 -10.05
N ALA A 285 -9.95 -22.77 -9.00
CA ALA A 285 -11.27 -23.41 -9.13
C ALA A 285 -12.33 -22.55 -9.82
N LEU A 286 -12.34 -21.22 -9.61
CA LEU A 286 -13.30 -20.32 -10.27
C LEU A 286 -12.95 -20.01 -11.74
N THR A 287 -11.78 -20.42 -12.25
CA THR A 287 -11.32 -20.13 -13.62
C THR A 287 -11.30 -21.37 -14.51
N PHE A 288 -11.01 -22.55 -13.95
CA PHE A 288 -10.76 -23.78 -14.71
C PHE A 288 -11.71 -24.93 -14.32
N PRO A 289 -13.01 -24.85 -14.63
CA PRO A 289 -13.92 -25.97 -14.42
C PRO A 289 -13.54 -27.12 -15.36
N GLY A 290 -12.92 -28.18 -14.81
CA GLY A 290 -12.62 -29.41 -15.55
C GLY A 290 -11.19 -29.95 -15.44
N ASN A 291 -10.29 -29.34 -14.64
CA ASN A 291 -8.96 -29.91 -14.39
C ASN A 291 -8.86 -30.56 -12.99
N PRO A 292 -9.15 -31.87 -12.85
CA PRO A 292 -9.01 -32.57 -11.58
C PRO A 292 -7.53 -32.88 -11.27
N ASN A 293 -7.09 -32.50 -10.06
CA ASN A 293 -5.84 -32.95 -9.42
C ASN A 293 -4.53 -32.63 -10.18
N PRO A 294 -4.04 -31.38 -10.06
CA PRO A 294 -2.77 -31.23 -9.31
C PRO A 294 -2.80 -30.16 -8.21
N LEU A 295 -3.86 -29.34 -8.13
CA LEU A 295 -4.03 -28.27 -7.13
C LEU A 295 -4.31 -28.77 -5.70
N GLY A 296 -4.47 -30.08 -5.51
CA GLY A 296 -4.76 -30.69 -4.21
C GLY A 296 -3.53 -31.22 -3.47
N THR A 297 -2.33 -31.19 -4.08
CA THR A 297 -1.12 -31.76 -3.46
C THR A 297 -0.17 -30.72 -2.89
N PHE A 298 -0.30 -29.44 -3.27
CA PHE A 298 0.48 -28.34 -2.72
C PHE A 298 -0.30 -27.02 -2.81
N SER A 299 -0.09 -26.16 -1.81
CA SER A 299 -0.56 -24.78 -1.75
C SER A 299 0.57 -23.92 -1.23
N MET A 300 0.71 -22.69 -1.73
CA MET A 300 1.57 -21.68 -1.12
C MET A 300 0.91 -20.31 -1.12
N SER A 301 1.14 -19.54 -0.07
CA SER A 301 0.81 -18.12 -0.02
C SER A 301 1.85 -17.35 0.78
N GLY A 302 2.02 -16.07 0.50
CA GLY A 302 2.96 -15.24 1.24
C GLY A 302 3.03 -13.82 0.72
N ARG A 303 3.88 -13.02 1.37
CA ARG A 303 4.06 -11.60 1.06
C ARG A 303 5.52 -11.30 0.78
N THR A 304 5.73 -10.38 -0.14
CA THR A 304 7.03 -9.89 -0.60
C THR A 304 7.07 -8.38 -0.39
N LEU A 305 8.00 -7.93 0.45
CA LEU A 305 8.39 -6.53 0.54
C LEU A 305 9.36 -6.22 -0.61
N VAL A 306 9.09 -5.15 -1.36
CA VAL A 306 9.96 -4.68 -2.45
C VAL A 306 10.47 -3.28 -2.12
N LEU A 307 11.79 -3.14 -2.18
CA LEU A 307 12.54 -1.95 -1.80
C LEU A 307 12.81 -1.02 -2.99
N ASP A 308 13.46 0.11 -2.75
CA ASP A 308 13.69 1.19 -3.71
C ASP A 308 14.67 0.79 -4.82
N ASP A 309 15.76 0.10 -4.47
CA ASP A 309 16.69 -0.55 -5.39
C ASP A 309 16.05 -1.69 -6.20
N GLY A 310 14.95 -2.26 -5.68
CA GLY A 310 14.19 -3.35 -6.26
C GLY A 310 14.38 -4.68 -5.53
N ASP A 311 15.23 -4.76 -4.51
CA ASP A 311 15.44 -5.97 -3.72
C ASP A 311 14.11 -6.43 -3.10
N ALA A 312 13.90 -7.74 -3.17
CA ALA A 312 12.68 -8.41 -2.78
C ALA A 312 12.94 -9.33 -1.59
N ILE A 313 12.18 -9.14 -0.51
CA ILE A 313 12.26 -9.96 0.69
C ILE A 313 10.89 -10.58 0.90
N ALA A 314 10.79 -11.89 0.80
CA ALA A 314 9.51 -12.58 0.94
C ALA A 314 9.50 -13.65 2.02
N VAL A 315 8.33 -13.82 2.61
CA VAL A 315 8.01 -14.89 3.55
C VAL A 315 6.59 -15.37 3.30
N GLY A 316 6.38 -16.68 3.45
CA GLY A 316 5.10 -17.32 3.22
C GLY A 316 5.01 -18.67 3.88
N VAL A 317 3.90 -19.36 3.62
CA VAL A 317 3.62 -20.73 4.07
C VAL A 317 3.45 -21.61 2.83
N GLY A 318 4.06 -22.79 2.85
CA GLY A 318 3.78 -23.88 1.93
C GLY A 318 3.07 -25.00 2.69
N THR A 319 2.02 -25.57 2.11
CA THR A 319 1.37 -26.78 2.62
C THR A 319 1.31 -27.82 1.51
N GLY A 320 1.46 -29.10 1.85
CA GLY A 320 1.46 -30.19 0.89
C GLY A 320 0.79 -31.43 1.46
N VAL A 321 0.30 -32.29 0.57
CA VAL A 321 -0.34 -33.56 0.94
C VAL A 321 0.62 -34.70 0.63
N GLU A 322 1.10 -35.40 1.67
CA GLU A 322 2.04 -36.52 1.52
C GLU A 322 1.31 -37.86 1.33
N THR A 323 0.17 -38.04 2.01
CA THR A 323 -0.73 -39.20 1.87
C THR A 323 -2.19 -38.74 1.97
N SER A 324 -3.16 -39.66 1.86
CA SER A 324 -4.58 -39.30 2.07
C SER A 324 -4.94 -38.94 3.53
N VAL A 325 -3.97 -38.95 4.45
CA VAL A 325 -4.13 -38.63 5.88
C VAL A 325 -3.02 -37.71 6.42
N ASP A 326 -1.86 -37.66 5.77
CA ASP A 326 -0.71 -36.85 6.19
C ASP A 326 -0.57 -35.57 5.34
N SER A 327 -0.49 -34.42 6.01
CA SER A 327 -0.11 -33.15 5.39
C SER A 327 1.21 -32.62 5.95
N ALA A 328 2.04 -32.09 5.07
CA ALA A 328 3.28 -31.40 5.40
C ALA A 328 3.09 -29.88 5.31
N LEU A 329 3.90 -29.14 6.05
CA LEU A 329 3.83 -27.69 6.12
C LEU A 329 5.22 -27.11 6.39
N ASP A 330 5.50 -25.93 5.84
CA ASP A 330 6.70 -25.15 6.13
C ASP A 330 6.48 -23.65 5.97
N PHE A 331 7.40 -22.86 6.53
CA PHE A 331 7.64 -21.51 6.06
C PHE A 331 8.55 -21.53 4.85
N LEU A 332 8.21 -20.66 3.90
CA LEU A 332 8.95 -20.41 2.68
C LEU A 332 9.54 -19.01 2.76
N ALA A 333 10.78 -18.86 2.33
CA ALA A 333 11.39 -17.55 2.13
C ALA A 333 12.30 -17.56 0.90
N LEU A 334 12.50 -16.39 0.29
CA LEU A 334 13.36 -16.27 -0.87
C LEU A 334 14.84 -16.54 -0.52
N GLU A 335 15.61 -16.96 -1.50
CA GLU A 335 17.07 -16.96 -1.44
C GLU A 335 17.61 -15.52 -1.53
N GLN A 336 18.86 -15.30 -1.09
CA GLN A 336 19.44 -13.96 -1.08
C GLN A 336 19.65 -13.44 -2.51
N GLY A 337 19.34 -12.16 -2.74
CA GLY A 337 19.52 -11.50 -4.05
C GLY A 337 18.32 -11.64 -5.00
N ALA A 338 17.13 -11.91 -4.47
CA ALA A 338 15.89 -11.70 -5.23
C ALA A 338 15.68 -10.19 -5.43
N ALA A 339 15.38 -9.77 -6.66
CA ALA A 339 15.08 -8.38 -6.97
C ALA A 339 14.17 -8.28 -8.19
N PHE A 340 13.32 -7.27 -8.22
CA PHE A 340 12.59 -6.84 -9.42
C PHE A 340 13.47 -5.90 -10.24
N ASP A 341 13.62 -6.15 -11.55
CA ASP A 341 14.27 -5.20 -12.44
C ASP A 341 13.36 -4.00 -12.78
N GLU A 342 13.84 -3.08 -13.62
CA GLU A 342 13.06 -1.93 -14.13
C GLU A 342 11.77 -2.34 -14.85
N GLU A 343 11.72 -3.56 -15.39
CA GLU A 343 10.62 -4.09 -16.19
C GLU A 343 9.65 -4.96 -15.39
N MET A 344 9.84 -5.05 -14.06
CA MET A 344 9.10 -5.89 -13.12
C MET A 344 9.20 -7.40 -13.44
N VAL A 345 10.34 -7.85 -13.96
CA VAL A 345 10.59 -9.27 -14.22
C VAL A 345 10.97 -9.99 -12.92
N LEU A 346 10.34 -11.15 -12.69
CA LEU A 346 10.73 -12.12 -11.66
C LEU A 346 11.67 -13.14 -12.31
N ALA A 347 12.97 -12.85 -12.30
CA ALA A 347 14.00 -13.74 -12.83
C ALA A 347 15.35 -13.50 -12.14
N GLY A 348 16.14 -14.57 -12.00
CA GLY A 348 17.46 -14.52 -11.39
C GLY A 348 17.61 -15.49 -10.23
N ALA A 349 18.86 -15.74 -9.81
CA ALA A 349 19.19 -16.81 -8.86
C ALA A 349 18.63 -16.63 -7.44
N GLY A 350 18.13 -15.44 -7.08
CA GLY A 350 17.51 -15.20 -5.78
C GLY A 350 16.00 -15.47 -5.74
N TRP A 351 15.31 -15.56 -6.89
CA TRP A 351 13.86 -15.82 -6.96
C TRP A 351 13.51 -17.30 -6.69
N VAL A 352 14.09 -17.87 -5.63
CA VAL A 352 13.96 -19.27 -5.25
C VAL A 352 13.38 -19.33 -3.83
N LEU A 353 12.15 -19.84 -3.70
CA LEU A 353 11.54 -20.11 -2.40
C LEU A 353 12.15 -21.38 -1.81
N LYS A 354 12.84 -21.22 -0.68
CA LYS A 354 13.41 -22.32 0.10
C LYS A 354 12.60 -22.57 1.37
N SER A 355 12.59 -23.82 1.79
CA SER A 355 12.20 -24.22 3.16
C SER A 355 13.04 -23.49 4.20
N VAL A 356 12.37 -22.94 5.22
CA VAL A 356 13.02 -22.40 6.42
C VAL A 356 13.35 -23.52 7.41
N ASN A 357 12.52 -24.57 7.49
CA ASN A 357 12.74 -25.73 8.36
C ASN A 357 13.35 -26.91 7.60
N GLN A 358 14.68 -27.05 7.67
CA GLN A 358 15.52 -28.04 6.97
C GLN A 358 15.09 -29.52 7.04
N ASN A 359 14.08 -29.87 7.83
CA ASN A 359 13.47 -31.21 7.83
C ASN A 359 12.56 -31.46 6.63
N ASN A 360 11.99 -30.41 6.01
CA ASN A 360 11.24 -30.52 4.76
C ASN A 360 12.16 -30.17 3.57
N VAL A 361 11.82 -30.68 2.38
CA VAL A 361 12.47 -30.27 1.12
C VAL A 361 11.54 -29.32 0.38
N VAL A 362 11.79 -28.01 0.46
CA VAL A 362 11.17 -27.04 -0.44
C VAL A 362 12.26 -26.23 -1.12
N ASP A 363 12.23 -26.24 -2.45
CA ASP A 363 13.15 -25.59 -3.36
C ASP A 363 12.39 -25.30 -4.66
N ILE A 364 11.83 -24.09 -4.77
CA ILE A 364 10.94 -23.66 -5.86
C ILE A 364 11.53 -22.43 -6.55
N ASP A 365 11.93 -22.55 -7.82
CA ASP A 365 12.22 -21.43 -8.70
C ASP A 365 10.92 -20.71 -9.09
N LEU A 366 10.83 -19.41 -8.84
CA LEU A 366 9.75 -18.52 -9.32
C LEU A 366 10.21 -17.78 -10.58
N THR A 367 9.34 -17.74 -11.60
CA THR A 367 9.58 -17.04 -12.86
C THR A 367 8.34 -16.30 -13.34
N GLY A 368 8.52 -15.17 -14.03
CA GLY A 368 7.43 -14.47 -14.72
C GLY A 368 7.63 -12.96 -14.72
N ARG A 369 6.53 -12.22 -14.85
CA ARG A 369 6.55 -10.75 -14.89
C ARG A 369 5.28 -10.16 -14.29
N VAL A 370 5.41 -9.03 -13.57
CA VAL A 370 4.24 -8.20 -13.24
C VAL A 370 3.90 -7.33 -14.45
N ILE A 371 2.67 -7.43 -14.92
CA ILE A 371 2.11 -6.70 -16.06
C ILE A 371 0.97 -5.85 -15.50
N GLY A 372 1.06 -4.52 -15.60
CA GLY A 372 0.17 -3.63 -14.86
C GLY A 372 0.36 -3.79 -13.35
N PHE A 373 -0.63 -4.38 -12.67
CA PHE A 373 -0.68 -4.46 -11.20
C PHE A 373 -0.60 -5.89 -10.64
N GLY A 374 -0.51 -6.90 -11.52
CA GLY A 374 -0.41 -8.30 -11.14
C GLY A 374 0.38 -9.14 -12.15
N SER A 375 0.60 -10.41 -11.83
CA SER A 375 1.26 -11.39 -12.69
C SER A 375 0.26 -12.41 -13.22
N TYR A 376 0.38 -12.77 -14.50
CA TYR A 376 -0.60 -13.61 -15.20
C TYR A 376 -0.10 -15.03 -15.41
N ASP A 377 -0.95 -16.03 -15.19
CA ASP A 377 -0.63 -17.43 -15.44
C ASP A 377 -0.80 -17.81 -16.92
N LEU A 378 -1.61 -17.07 -17.68
CA LEU A 378 -1.92 -17.28 -19.11
C LEU A 378 -2.53 -18.65 -19.44
N LEU A 379 -3.21 -19.30 -18.49
CA LEU A 379 -4.00 -20.49 -18.76
C LEU A 379 -5.41 -20.11 -19.25
N GLU A 380 -5.89 -20.78 -20.31
CA GLU A 380 -7.23 -20.54 -20.87
C GLU A 380 -8.34 -21.06 -19.94
N ALA A 381 -9.15 -20.15 -19.42
CA ALA A 381 -10.40 -20.46 -18.73
C ALA A 381 -11.39 -21.17 -19.68
N SER A 382 -12.42 -21.81 -19.12
CA SER A 382 -13.47 -22.49 -19.92
C SER A 382 -14.27 -21.59 -20.88
N SER A 383 -14.03 -20.28 -20.84
CA SER A 383 -14.56 -19.25 -21.75
C SER A 383 -13.68 -18.99 -22.99
N ASN A 384 -12.61 -19.77 -23.20
CA ASN A 384 -11.55 -19.53 -24.21
C ASN A 384 -10.89 -18.16 -24.04
N LYS A 385 -10.62 -17.76 -22.79
CA LYS A 385 -9.89 -16.55 -22.43
C LYS A 385 -8.88 -16.86 -21.34
N THR A 386 -7.68 -16.33 -21.48
CA THR A 386 -6.69 -16.29 -20.39
C THR A 386 -7.15 -15.40 -19.24
N ASP A 387 -6.51 -15.54 -18.07
CA ASP A 387 -6.67 -14.61 -16.95
C ASP A 387 -6.34 -13.16 -17.35
N TYR A 388 -5.30 -12.96 -18.14
CA TYR A 388 -4.97 -11.65 -18.73
C TYR A 388 -6.12 -11.05 -19.57
N GLU A 389 -6.79 -11.84 -20.42
CA GLU A 389 -7.91 -11.38 -21.25
C GLU A 389 -9.25 -11.21 -20.50
N VAL A 390 -9.29 -11.58 -19.22
CA VAL A 390 -10.39 -11.26 -18.29
C VAL A 390 -10.15 -9.88 -17.68
N ASP A 391 -8.92 -9.60 -17.23
CA ASP A 391 -8.54 -8.31 -16.63
C ASP A 391 -8.38 -7.19 -17.68
N TYR A 392 -7.82 -7.52 -18.84
CA TYR A 392 -7.64 -6.59 -19.97
C TYR A 392 -8.47 -7.06 -21.17
N PRO A 393 -9.81 -6.92 -21.13
CA PRO A 393 -10.71 -7.43 -22.16
C PRO A 393 -10.68 -6.62 -23.47
N GLN A 394 -9.98 -5.48 -23.52
CA GLN A 394 -9.88 -4.66 -24.73
C GLN A 394 -8.87 -5.26 -25.72
N VAL A 395 -9.27 -5.34 -26.98
CA VAL A 395 -8.55 -6.08 -28.03
C VAL A 395 -7.23 -5.38 -28.40
N ASN A 396 -6.15 -6.17 -28.53
CA ASN A 396 -4.83 -5.76 -29.01
C ASN A 396 -4.11 -4.67 -28.18
N ILE A 397 -4.38 -4.53 -26.88
CA ILE A 397 -3.55 -3.65 -26.02
C ILE A 397 -2.12 -4.20 -25.94
N TYR A 398 -2.00 -5.46 -25.54
CA TYR A 398 -0.73 -6.14 -25.31
C TYR A 398 -0.96 -7.65 -25.37
N GLU A 399 0.05 -8.41 -25.78
CA GLU A 399 0.02 -9.86 -25.91
C GLU A 399 1.17 -10.42 -25.05
N PRO A 400 0.90 -10.90 -23.82
CA PRO A 400 1.92 -11.44 -22.94
C PRO A 400 2.56 -12.69 -23.55
N SER A 401 3.89 -12.78 -23.52
CA SER A 401 4.59 -13.99 -23.96
C SER A 401 4.57 -15.07 -22.88
N SER A 402 4.71 -16.34 -23.28
CA SER A 402 4.77 -17.46 -22.32
C SER A 402 5.98 -17.39 -21.37
N ALA A 403 6.98 -16.56 -21.67
CA ALA A 403 8.13 -16.30 -20.80
C ALA A 403 7.85 -15.24 -19.72
N GLU A 404 6.77 -14.48 -19.87
CA GLU A 404 6.30 -13.49 -18.89
C GLU A 404 5.22 -14.06 -17.95
N ALA A 405 4.73 -15.27 -18.24
CA ALA A 405 3.77 -15.97 -17.40
C ALA A 405 4.35 -16.29 -16.02
N ALA A 406 3.54 -16.12 -14.97
CA ALA A 406 3.84 -16.46 -13.60
C ALA A 406 3.87 -17.98 -13.41
N ARG A 407 5.08 -18.55 -13.40
CA ARG A 407 5.34 -19.98 -13.42
C ARG A 407 6.40 -20.37 -12.40
N PHE A 408 6.16 -21.47 -11.70
CA PHE A 408 7.10 -22.05 -10.75
C PHE A 408 7.47 -23.49 -11.10
N SER A 409 8.70 -23.87 -10.76
CA SER A 409 9.25 -25.22 -10.94
C SER A 409 10.12 -25.59 -9.75
N GLY A 410 10.34 -26.88 -9.51
CA GLY A 410 11.19 -27.35 -8.42
C GLY A 410 10.54 -28.47 -7.61
N THR A 411 10.82 -28.53 -6.31
CA THR A 411 10.30 -29.55 -5.40
C THR A 411 9.71 -28.91 -4.15
N ALA A 412 8.54 -29.39 -3.72
CA ALA A 412 7.98 -29.09 -2.41
C ALA A 412 7.46 -30.37 -1.75
N PHE A 413 7.97 -30.62 -0.55
CA PHE A 413 7.73 -31.84 0.22
C PHE A 413 8.07 -33.09 -0.61
N THR A 414 7.10 -33.93 -0.90
CA THR A 414 7.22 -35.15 -1.72
C THR A 414 6.92 -34.92 -3.21
N SER A 415 6.49 -33.72 -3.60
CA SER A 415 6.01 -33.40 -4.95
C SER A 415 7.02 -32.58 -5.75
N SER A 416 7.17 -32.90 -7.04
CA SER A 416 7.95 -32.09 -7.99
C SER A 416 7.03 -31.37 -8.97
N PHE A 417 7.32 -30.10 -9.19
CA PHE A 417 6.55 -29.19 -10.04
C PHE A 417 7.38 -28.77 -11.25
N ASN A 418 6.73 -28.70 -12.41
CA ASN A 418 7.32 -28.23 -13.65
C ASN A 418 6.33 -27.28 -14.32
N ASN A 419 6.68 -25.98 -14.37
CA ASN A 419 5.89 -24.94 -15.00
C ASN A 419 4.45 -24.78 -14.44
N ALA A 420 4.30 -24.98 -13.13
CA ALA A 420 3.03 -24.80 -12.42
C ALA A 420 2.67 -23.30 -12.29
N PRO A 421 1.38 -22.92 -12.36
CA PRO A 421 0.99 -21.50 -12.32
C PRO A 421 1.00 -20.96 -10.88
N TYR A 422 1.43 -19.72 -10.68
CA TYR A 422 1.14 -18.95 -9.46
C TYR A 422 0.63 -17.57 -9.83
N ARG A 423 0.21 -16.77 -8.84
CA ARG A 423 -0.09 -15.35 -9.04
C ARG A 423 0.64 -14.50 -8.02
N MET A 424 0.89 -13.25 -8.39
CA MET A 424 1.39 -12.20 -7.52
C MET A 424 0.67 -10.88 -7.86
N ALA A 425 0.32 -10.09 -6.85
CA ALA A 425 -0.33 -8.79 -7.00
C ALA A 425 0.25 -7.77 -6.02
N ARG A 426 0.31 -6.48 -6.38
CA ARG A 426 0.72 -5.41 -5.44
C ARG A 426 -0.45 -5.08 -4.52
N THR A 427 -0.24 -5.19 -3.21
CA THR A 427 -1.25 -4.93 -2.17
C THR A 427 -0.89 -3.76 -1.25
N GLY A 428 0.31 -3.19 -1.36
CA GLY A 428 0.71 -1.97 -0.66
C GLY A 428 1.50 -1.00 -1.54
N PHE A 429 1.20 0.30 -1.40
CA PHE A 429 1.79 1.41 -2.17
C PHE A 429 2.69 2.29 -1.29
N VAL A 430 3.59 3.05 -1.93
CA VAL A 430 4.48 4.03 -1.29
C VAL A 430 4.23 5.40 -1.90
N SER A 431 4.03 6.43 -1.07
CA SER A 431 3.83 7.82 -1.51
C SER A 431 5.03 8.29 -2.33
N PRO A 432 4.82 8.92 -3.50
CA PRO A 432 5.91 9.26 -4.39
C PRO A 432 6.73 10.44 -3.86
N ASP A 433 6.06 11.38 -3.22
CA ASP A 433 6.58 12.45 -2.39
C ASP A 433 6.52 12.01 -0.91
N LEU A 434 7.67 12.07 -0.25
CA LEU A 434 7.77 12.07 1.22
C LEU A 434 8.21 13.48 1.60
N ASP A 435 7.51 14.11 2.54
CA ASP A 435 7.85 15.45 3.03
C ASP A 435 9.18 15.37 3.77
N ALA A 436 10.16 16.14 3.31
CA ALA A 436 11.52 16.09 3.83
C ALA A 436 11.61 16.52 5.30
N ASP A 437 10.80 17.48 5.75
CA ASP A 437 10.83 17.93 7.15
C ASP A 437 10.28 16.86 8.09
N VAL A 438 9.26 16.11 7.65
CA VAL A 438 8.73 14.95 8.38
C VAL A 438 9.71 13.77 8.34
N LEU A 439 10.27 13.47 7.16
CA LEU A 439 11.21 12.36 6.97
C LEU A 439 12.49 12.55 7.79
N ASN A 440 13.03 13.77 7.87
CA ASN A 440 14.23 14.11 8.63
C ASN A 440 14.07 14.01 10.17
N GLN A 441 12.84 13.87 10.68
CA GLN A 441 12.59 13.69 12.13
C GLN A 441 12.60 12.22 12.58
N LEU A 442 12.51 11.28 11.64
CA LEU A 442 12.45 9.83 11.86
C LEU A 442 13.80 9.08 12.07
N PRO A 443 15.00 9.52 11.59
CA PRO A 443 16.18 8.65 11.56
C PRO A 443 16.80 8.36 12.94
N GLU A 444 16.25 7.36 13.61
CA GLU A 444 16.52 6.99 15.00
C GLU A 444 16.29 5.49 15.23
N PHE A 445 16.61 5.02 16.44
CA PHE A 445 16.28 3.69 16.91
C PHE A 445 14.89 3.65 17.54
N TYR A 446 14.15 2.56 17.30
CA TYR A 446 12.82 2.32 17.87
C TYR A 446 12.73 0.91 18.44
N ARG A 447 12.10 0.79 19.61
CA ARG A 447 11.70 -0.50 20.17
C ARG A 447 10.26 -0.82 19.75
N ILE A 448 10.09 -1.94 19.08
CA ILE A 448 8.81 -2.50 18.70
C ILE A 448 8.44 -3.61 19.68
N THR A 449 7.45 -3.36 20.53
CA THR A 449 6.93 -4.30 21.53
C THR A 449 5.65 -4.94 21.01
N VAL A 450 5.62 -6.28 20.99
CA VAL A 450 4.53 -7.08 20.44
C VAL A 450 3.61 -7.55 21.58
N TYR A 451 2.32 -7.26 21.47
CA TYR A 451 1.30 -7.56 22.48
C TYR A 451 0.47 -8.78 22.06
N LYS A 452 -0.23 -9.36 23.04
CA LYS A 452 -1.14 -10.50 22.83
C LYS A 452 -2.25 -10.17 21.83
N LEU A 453 -2.80 -11.23 21.23
CA LEU A 453 -3.99 -11.18 20.38
C LEU A 453 -5.13 -10.40 21.05
N CYS A 454 -5.72 -9.46 20.31
CA CYS A 454 -6.81 -8.64 20.82
C CYS A 454 -8.13 -9.41 20.70
N THR A 455 -8.75 -9.76 21.84
CA THR A 455 -10.03 -10.51 21.87
C THR A 455 -11.26 -9.66 21.46
N THR A 456 -11.05 -8.36 21.29
CA THR A 456 -11.99 -7.40 20.69
C THR A 456 -11.22 -6.41 19.80
N PRO A 457 -11.89 -5.61 18.94
CA PRO A 457 -11.23 -4.55 18.17
C PRO A 457 -10.62 -3.43 19.02
N GLU A 458 -11.00 -3.34 20.30
CA GLU A 458 -10.61 -2.31 21.25
C GLU A 458 -9.24 -2.61 21.89
N ASP A 459 -8.32 -1.65 21.81
CA ASP A 459 -6.92 -1.80 22.29
C ASP A 459 -6.80 -2.00 23.82
N SER A 460 -7.83 -1.61 24.58
CA SER A 460 -7.96 -1.85 26.01
C SER A 460 -8.02 -3.33 26.40
N ALA A 461 -8.35 -4.23 25.45
CA ALA A 461 -8.37 -5.68 25.66
C ALA A 461 -7.03 -6.37 25.37
N CYS A 462 -6.07 -5.69 24.74
CA CYS A 462 -4.78 -6.26 24.35
C CYS A 462 -3.79 -6.15 25.52
N THR A 463 -3.41 -7.29 26.11
CA THR A 463 -2.58 -7.34 27.33
C THR A 463 -1.08 -7.49 27.02
N ILE A 464 -0.24 -6.90 27.88
CA ILE A 464 1.21 -7.12 27.87
C ILE A 464 1.47 -8.57 28.29
N ILE A 465 2.41 -9.24 27.61
CA ILE A 465 2.87 -10.57 27.97
C ILE A 465 3.72 -10.47 29.25
N PRO A 466 3.33 -11.09 30.38
CA PRO A 466 4.13 -11.04 31.59
C PRO A 466 5.47 -11.77 31.42
N GLU A 467 6.56 -11.17 31.88
CA GLU A 467 7.92 -11.73 31.88
C GLU A 467 8.01 -13.11 32.57
N ALA A 468 7.13 -13.36 33.54
CA ALA A 468 7.01 -14.66 34.22
C ALA A 468 6.31 -15.77 33.40
N GLU A 469 5.53 -15.40 32.37
CA GLU A 469 4.97 -16.35 31.40
C GLU A 469 6.01 -16.72 30.33
N ILE A 470 6.87 -15.76 29.96
CA ILE A 470 8.01 -15.92 29.05
C ILE A 470 9.04 -16.91 29.63
N ALA A 471 9.41 -16.75 30.90
CA ALA A 471 10.54 -17.44 31.50
C ALA A 471 10.28 -18.90 31.97
N LYS A 472 9.04 -19.41 31.88
CA LYS A 472 8.70 -20.76 32.40
C LYS A 472 8.68 -21.83 31.31
N ASP A 473 9.62 -22.76 31.44
CA ASP A 473 9.65 -24.10 30.84
C ASP A 473 9.73 -24.17 29.30
N GLY A 474 9.93 -23.04 28.60
CA GLY A 474 10.21 -23.01 27.17
C GLY A 474 9.05 -23.45 26.28
N ARG A 475 7.79 -23.35 26.74
CA ARG A 475 6.60 -23.84 26.01
C ARG A 475 5.43 -22.87 25.95
N GLY A 476 5.52 -21.87 25.08
CA GLY A 476 4.35 -21.12 24.65
C GLY A 476 4.40 -20.55 23.21
N GLY A 477 3.37 -19.75 22.86
CA GLY A 477 3.08 -18.81 21.75
C GLY A 477 2.23 -17.58 22.23
N ASN A 478 2.17 -16.42 21.55
CA ASN A 478 1.30 -15.29 21.98
C ASN A 478 -0.21 -15.50 21.73
N TYR A 479 -0.69 -16.69 22.08
CA TYR A 479 -1.76 -17.37 21.36
C TYR A 479 -2.59 -18.31 22.24
N PRO A 480 -3.86 -18.57 21.85
CA PRO A 480 -4.66 -19.64 22.41
C PRO A 480 -3.95 -21.01 22.37
N GLU A 481 -4.05 -21.75 23.46
CA GLU A 481 -3.79 -23.20 23.57
C GLU A 481 -4.90 -24.00 22.88
N PHE A 482 -6.14 -23.50 22.94
CA PHE A 482 -7.28 -23.99 22.18
C PHE A 482 -8.08 -22.80 21.62
N ILE A 483 -8.35 -22.87 20.32
CA ILE A 483 -9.42 -22.14 19.66
C ILE A 483 -10.65 -23.02 19.81
N ASP A 484 -11.69 -22.54 20.50
CA ASP A 484 -12.94 -23.29 20.64
C ASP A 484 -13.98 -22.77 19.62
N PRO A 485 -14.20 -23.48 18.49
CA PRO A 485 -15.24 -23.12 17.52
C PRO A 485 -16.65 -23.52 17.98
N ASP A 486 -16.78 -24.43 18.95
CA ASP A 486 -18.06 -24.94 19.45
C ASP A 486 -18.60 -24.06 20.62
N ASN A 487 -17.80 -23.17 21.20
CA ASN A 487 -18.22 -22.24 22.25
C ASN A 487 -19.05 -21.04 21.74
N CYS A 488 -20.06 -21.32 20.91
CA CYS A 488 -21.31 -20.58 21.01
C CYS A 488 -21.84 -20.70 22.45
N ASP A 489 -22.28 -19.61 23.07
CA ASP A 489 -22.66 -19.58 24.49
C ASP A 489 -23.87 -20.47 24.82
N ILE A 490 -23.59 -21.76 25.07
CA ILE A 490 -24.58 -22.81 25.33
C ILE A 490 -25.35 -22.53 26.63
N ASN A 491 -24.83 -21.66 27.50
CA ASN A 491 -25.48 -21.29 28.76
C ASN A 491 -26.79 -20.50 28.55
N ASN A 492 -27.01 -19.95 27.35
CA ASN A 492 -28.29 -19.35 26.95
C ASN A 492 -29.25 -20.35 26.26
N ALA A 493 -28.81 -21.57 25.94
CA ALA A 493 -29.63 -22.60 25.27
C ALA A 493 -30.55 -23.39 26.22
N GLU A 494 -30.35 -23.35 27.56
CA GLU A 494 -31.16 -24.10 28.55
C GLU A 494 -32.66 -23.73 28.58
N ARG A 495 -33.12 -22.74 27.79
CA ARG A 495 -34.54 -22.39 27.67
C ARG A 495 -35.25 -22.89 26.40
N SER A 496 -34.54 -23.45 25.42
CA SER A 496 -35.19 -24.02 24.23
C SER A 496 -35.35 -25.54 24.34
N ARG A 497 -36.54 -26.00 24.74
CA ARG A 497 -36.90 -27.44 24.75
C ARG A 497 -37.32 -27.93 23.36
N GLN A 498 -36.45 -27.82 22.37
CA GLN A 498 -36.60 -28.55 21.10
C GLN A 498 -35.36 -29.41 20.85
N PRO A 499 -35.51 -30.71 20.54
CA PRO A 499 -34.39 -31.52 20.10
C PRO A 499 -33.88 -30.99 18.74
N PRO A 500 -32.57 -31.05 18.47
CA PRO A 500 -32.05 -30.70 17.16
C PRO A 500 -32.58 -31.69 16.11
N GLU A 501 -33.18 -31.16 15.04
CA GLU A 501 -33.58 -31.96 13.89
C GLU A 501 -32.35 -32.32 13.05
N PHE A 502 -32.25 -33.59 12.66
CA PHE A 502 -31.16 -34.09 11.82
C PHE A 502 -31.57 -34.05 10.35
N GLU A 503 -31.00 -33.15 9.55
CA GLU A 503 -30.98 -33.27 8.09
C GLU A 503 -29.56 -33.53 7.58
N ASN A 504 -29.42 -34.58 6.76
CA ASN A 504 -28.26 -34.88 5.91
C ASN A 504 -26.86 -34.94 6.56
N GLY A 505 -26.75 -35.24 7.85
CA GLY A 505 -25.50 -35.70 8.47
C GLY A 505 -24.40 -34.64 8.69
N LEU A 506 -24.60 -33.40 8.24
CA LEU A 506 -23.75 -32.28 8.64
C LEU A 506 -24.24 -31.67 9.97
N ARG A 507 -23.30 -31.31 10.85
CA ARG A 507 -23.56 -30.39 11.96
C ARG A 507 -23.79 -28.97 11.42
N VAL A 508 -25.03 -28.64 11.05
CA VAL A 508 -25.38 -27.24 10.72
C VAL A 508 -25.66 -26.47 12.01
N GLY A 509 -24.59 -25.95 12.61
CA GLY A 509 -24.59 -25.42 13.99
C GLY A 509 -24.11 -23.99 14.18
N CYS A 510 -24.02 -23.16 13.13
CA CYS A 510 -23.66 -21.73 13.25
C CYS A 510 -24.31 -20.90 12.13
N LYS A 511 -25.49 -20.31 12.37
CA LYS A 511 -26.09 -19.29 11.49
C LYS A 511 -26.29 -17.99 12.26
N ASN A 512 -25.53 -16.96 11.87
CA ASN A 512 -25.65 -15.55 12.27
C ASN A 512 -25.63 -15.23 13.78
N THR A 513 -24.44 -14.97 14.30
CA THR A 513 -24.07 -13.69 14.97
C THR A 513 -22.55 -13.63 15.15
N THR A 514 -21.89 -12.59 14.62
CA THR A 514 -20.51 -12.12 14.96
C THR A 514 -19.56 -13.17 15.55
N ASN A 515 -18.63 -13.70 14.72
CA ASN A 515 -17.63 -14.73 15.06
C ASN A 515 -16.71 -14.33 16.23
N ARG A 516 -17.20 -14.46 17.47
CA ARG A 516 -16.41 -14.35 18.69
C ARG A 516 -15.78 -15.69 19.01
N ILE A 517 -14.57 -15.89 18.49
CA ILE A 517 -13.69 -16.99 18.90
C ILE A 517 -13.38 -16.83 20.39
N THR A 518 -13.63 -17.86 21.20
CA THR A 518 -13.27 -17.85 22.62
C THR A 518 -11.85 -18.37 22.81
N VAL A 519 -10.95 -17.51 23.31
CA VAL A 519 -9.59 -17.86 23.73
C VAL A 519 -9.67 -18.44 25.15
N THR A 520 -9.39 -19.73 25.33
CA THR A 520 -9.63 -20.43 26.61
C THR A 520 -8.39 -20.52 27.52
N LYS A 521 -7.18 -20.42 26.97
CA LYS A 521 -5.89 -20.40 27.70
C LYS A 521 -4.78 -19.96 26.76
N GLU A 522 -3.72 -19.33 27.26
CA GLU A 522 -2.52 -18.91 26.51
C GLU A 522 -1.25 -19.37 27.25
N ARG A 523 -0.06 -19.26 26.64
CA ARG A 523 1.30 -19.37 27.24
C ARG A 523 2.27 -18.86 26.15
N PRO A 524 3.27 -17.96 26.31
CA PRO A 524 3.97 -17.14 25.26
C PRO A 524 5.20 -17.73 24.50
N ASN A 525 5.53 -17.19 23.31
CA ASN A 525 6.36 -17.80 22.23
C ASN A 525 7.81 -18.20 22.60
N THR A 526 8.33 -19.32 22.03
CA THR A 526 9.67 -19.83 22.37
C THR A 526 10.59 -20.35 21.25
N ARG A 527 10.15 -20.56 19.99
CA ARG A 527 11.10 -20.94 18.91
C ARG A 527 11.96 -19.77 18.43
N PHE A 528 11.47 -18.54 18.60
CA PHE A 528 12.07 -17.31 18.05
C PHE A 528 12.08 -16.18 19.10
N PHE A 529 12.82 -16.42 20.20
CA PHE A 529 13.21 -15.46 21.26
C PHE A 529 12.21 -15.15 22.39
N ALA A 530 12.75 -14.58 23.46
CA ALA A 530 12.21 -14.61 24.82
C ALA A 530 12.04 -13.22 25.47
N ASP A 531 11.85 -12.15 24.68
CA ASP A 531 11.79 -10.78 25.24
C ASP A 531 10.46 -10.05 24.98
N GLY A 532 9.66 -10.49 23.99
CA GLY A 532 8.42 -9.79 23.60
C GLY A 532 8.61 -8.48 22.82
N TYR A 533 9.85 -8.10 22.49
CA TYR A 533 10.17 -6.92 21.69
C TYR A 533 11.45 -7.09 20.86
N PHE A 534 11.58 -6.27 19.82
CA PHE A 534 12.76 -6.13 18.97
C PHE A 534 13.07 -4.65 18.71
N HIS A 535 14.27 -4.36 18.21
CA HIS A 535 14.67 -3.01 17.82
C HIS A 535 14.78 -2.90 16.30
N ILE A 536 14.53 -1.68 15.80
CA ILE A 536 14.73 -1.28 14.41
C ILE A 536 15.45 0.07 14.38
N GLN A 537 16.15 0.35 13.29
CA GLN A 537 16.64 1.68 12.95
C GLN A 537 15.90 2.18 11.69
N ILE A 538 15.39 3.41 11.74
CA ILE A 538 14.95 4.12 10.53
C ILE A 538 16.12 4.93 10.00
N LEU A 539 16.33 4.91 8.69
CA LEU A 539 17.42 5.59 8.00
C LEU A 539 16.94 6.90 7.34
N GLU A 540 17.87 7.77 6.94
CA GLU A 540 17.58 9.09 6.35
C GLU A 540 16.76 9.03 5.05
N ASP A 541 16.89 7.95 4.28
CA ASP A 541 16.12 7.68 3.06
C ASP A 541 14.72 7.07 3.33
N GLY A 542 14.41 6.80 4.60
CA GLY A 542 13.19 6.13 5.04
C GLY A 542 13.23 4.61 4.93
N ASN A 543 14.35 3.98 4.52
CA ASN A 543 14.52 2.53 4.66
C ASN A 543 14.58 2.15 6.15
N ILE A 544 14.09 0.96 6.49
CA ILE A 544 14.05 0.47 7.88
C ILE A 544 14.82 -0.83 7.96
N ILE A 545 15.78 -0.87 8.88
CA ILE A 545 16.59 -2.04 9.19
C ILE A 545 16.36 -2.52 10.62
N THR A 546 16.78 -3.75 10.92
CA THR A 546 16.88 -4.26 12.28
C THR A 546 17.97 -3.55 13.10
N ASP A 547 17.86 -3.68 14.43
CA ASP A 547 18.97 -3.64 15.39
C ASP A 547 18.92 -4.99 16.12
N VAL A 548 19.66 -5.98 15.61
CA VAL A 548 19.51 -7.41 16.00
C VAL A 548 20.03 -7.67 17.41
N ASP A 549 21.15 -7.07 17.78
CA ASP A 549 21.77 -7.25 19.11
C ASP A 549 21.28 -6.24 20.16
N LYS A 550 20.40 -5.30 19.75
CA LYS A 550 19.71 -4.32 20.60
C LYS A 550 20.67 -3.31 21.22
N ASN A 551 21.69 -2.90 20.47
CA ASN A 551 22.79 -2.07 20.96
C ASN A 551 22.65 -0.57 20.59
N CYS A 552 21.68 -0.22 19.74
CA CYS A 552 21.45 1.13 19.20
C CYS A 552 22.68 1.79 18.53
N LYS A 553 23.54 1.01 17.88
CA LYS A 553 24.66 1.51 17.08
C LYS A 553 24.27 1.60 15.60
N PRO A 554 24.48 2.75 14.94
CA PRO A 554 24.14 2.87 13.54
C PRO A 554 25.08 2.03 12.67
N VAL A 555 24.52 1.43 11.62
CA VAL A 555 25.27 0.75 10.57
C VAL A 555 26.40 1.63 10.05
N THR A 556 27.60 1.05 9.91
CA THR A 556 28.80 1.77 9.44
C THR A 556 29.13 1.50 7.98
N ASP A 557 28.63 0.38 7.43
CA ASP A 557 28.72 0.04 6.02
C ASP A 557 27.33 -0.28 5.46
N MET A 558 26.77 0.66 4.71
CA MET A 558 25.47 0.53 4.05
C MET A 558 25.44 -0.53 2.93
N ALA A 559 26.59 -0.95 2.39
CA ALA A 559 26.64 -1.97 1.34
C ALA A 559 26.56 -3.40 1.90
N THR A 560 27.00 -3.61 3.14
CA THR A 560 26.93 -4.91 3.83
C THR A 560 25.89 -4.96 4.96
N LEU A 561 25.34 -3.80 5.32
CA LEU A 561 24.48 -3.55 6.48
C LEU A 561 25.14 -4.00 7.79
N GLN A 562 26.40 -3.63 7.99
CA GLN A 562 27.18 -4.05 9.17
C GLN A 562 27.39 -2.92 10.19
N ASP A 563 27.10 -3.21 11.46
CA ASP A 563 27.32 -2.33 12.61
C ASP A 563 28.81 -2.27 13.04
N PRO A 564 29.20 -1.38 13.99
CA PRO A 564 30.58 -1.29 14.49
C PRO A 564 31.12 -2.55 15.18
N ASP A 565 30.26 -3.41 15.74
CA ASP A 565 30.66 -4.65 16.43
C ASP A 565 30.77 -5.83 15.46
N GLY A 566 30.38 -5.64 14.19
CA GLY A 566 30.39 -6.64 13.15
C GLY A 566 29.09 -7.42 13.02
N GLN A 567 28.02 -7.00 13.69
CA GLN A 567 26.68 -7.56 13.57
C GLN A 567 26.09 -7.18 12.21
N GLN A 568 25.47 -8.16 11.54
CA GLN A 568 24.79 -7.94 10.26
C GLN A 568 23.32 -7.61 10.51
N GLU A 569 22.93 -6.43 10.08
CA GLU A 569 21.55 -5.95 10.07
C GLU A 569 20.84 -6.26 8.75
N ARG A 570 19.52 -6.09 8.75
CA ARG A 570 18.63 -6.57 7.69
C ARG A 570 17.58 -5.52 7.39
N ARG A 571 17.38 -5.20 6.11
CA ARG A 571 16.24 -4.42 5.65
C ARG A 571 14.96 -5.19 5.95
N VAL A 572 14.01 -4.53 6.61
CA VAL A 572 12.73 -5.11 7.06
C VAL A 572 11.55 -4.20 6.77
N GLY A 573 11.75 -2.99 6.22
CA GLY A 573 10.65 -2.08 5.95
C GLY A 573 11.05 -0.78 5.29
N PHE A 574 10.06 0.10 5.16
CA PHE A 574 10.23 1.48 4.70
C PHE A 574 9.15 2.42 5.29
N VAL A 575 9.45 3.71 5.28
CA VAL A 575 8.47 4.80 5.39
C VAL A 575 7.64 4.83 4.11
N SER A 576 6.35 4.60 4.25
CA SER A 576 5.39 4.47 3.15
C SER A 576 4.65 5.77 2.81
N ARG A 577 4.46 6.67 3.78
CA ARG A 577 3.81 7.99 3.58
C ARG A 577 4.13 8.92 4.75
N THR A 578 4.28 10.21 4.48
CA THR A 578 4.42 11.28 5.49
C THR A 578 3.18 12.16 5.52
N PHE A 579 2.90 12.76 6.67
CA PHE A 579 1.84 13.74 6.89
C PHE A 579 2.42 14.91 7.66
N LYS A 580 2.16 16.12 7.19
CA LYS A 580 2.62 17.37 7.79
C LYS A 580 1.42 18.23 8.15
N GLY A 581 1.39 18.80 9.36
CA GLY A 581 0.22 19.54 9.83
C GLY A 581 0.26 19.87 11.31
N ASP A 582 -0.89 19.82 11.97
CA ASP A 582 -1.00 20.04 13.42
C ASP A 582 -0.32 18.90 14.22
N GLU A 583 -0.30 17.67 13.66
CA GLU A 583 0.42 16.50 14.18
C GLU A 583 1.22 15.83 13.04
N ASP A 584 2.49 16.23 12.89
CA ASP A 584 3.44 15.60 11.97
C ASP A 584 3.54 14.10 12.27
N SER A 585 3.52 13.26 11.23
CA SER A 585 3.42 11.81 11.41
C SER A 585 3.79 11.03 10.14
N ALA A 586 4.15 9.75 10.29
CA ALA A 586 4.61 8.92 9.17
C ALA A 586 4.14 7.46 9.25
N ASN A 587 3.58 6.95 8.15
CA ASN A 587 3.21 5.54 8.00
C ASN A 587 4.44 4.70 7.69
N ILE A 588 4.69 3.64 8.46
CA ILE A 588 5.70 2.62 8.18
C ILE A 588 5.05 1.29 7.75
N SER A 589 5.76 0.53 6.94
CA SER A 589 5.46 -0.88 6.63
C SER A 589 6.67 -1.74 6.96
N LEU A 590 6.49 -2.75 7.80
CA LEU A 590 7.50 -3.72 8.19
C LEU A 590 7.08 -5.13 7.77
N LEU A 591 8.02 -5.92 7.25
CA LEU A 591 7.93 -7.36 7.05
C LEU A 591 9.21 -7.98 7.61
N MET A 592 9.08 -8.69 8.74
CA MET A 592 10.20 -9.33 9.42
C MET A 592 10.61 -10.61 8.68
N ALA A 593 11.33 -10.45 7.57
CA ALA A 593 11.70 -11.51 6.66
C ALA A 593 13.16 -11.39 6.20
N GLY A 594 13.73 -12.49 5.74
CA GLY A 594 15.11 -12.58 5.28
C GLY A 594 15.34 -13.91 4.56
N PRO A 595 16.56 -14.19 4.07
CA PRO A 595 16.81 -15.42 3.35
C PRO A 595 16.54 -16.64 4.23
N ALA A 596 16.06 -17.75 3.65
CA ALA A 596 15.54 -18.88 4.43
C ALA A 596 16.52 -19.47 5.49
N SER A 597 17.83 -19.35 5.26
CA SER A 597 18.87 -19.69 6.24
C SER A 597 18.78 -18.94 7.57
N VAL A 598 18.23 -17.72 7.55
CA VAL A 598 18.06 -16.80 8.69
C VAL A 598 16.76 -17.06 9.46
N GLY A 599 15.72 -17.58 8.79
CA GLY A 599 14.49 -17.99 9.47
C GLY A 599 14.66 -19.30 10.27
N ASN A 600 15.74 -20.05 10.05
CA ASN A 600 15.92 -21.40 10.60
C ASN A 600 16.32 -21.35 12.10
N PRO A 601 15.49 -21.83 13.05
CA PRO A 601 15.84 -21.84 14.47
C PRO A 601 16.97 -22.84 14.81
N ALA A 602 17.29 -23.81 13.93
CA ALA A 602 18.48 -24.65 14.09
C ALA A 602 19.79 -23.92 13.78
N ALA A 603 19.73 -22.72 13.17
CA ALA A 603 20.89 -21.88 12.88
C ALA A 603 21.47 -21.17 14.12
N ILE A 604 20.89 -21.34 15.31
CA ILE A 604 21.40 -20.81 16.59
C ILE A 604 22.86 -21.26 16.90
N ASN A 605 23.34 -22.34 16.27
CA ASN A 605 24.74 -22.79 16.35
C ASN A 605 25.64 -22.29 15.19
N GLN A 606 25.15 -21.37 14.35
CA GLN A 606 25.89 -20.80 13.21
C GLN A 606 26.16 -19.31 13.43
N SER A 607 27.08 -18.74 12.66
CA SER A 607 27.53 -17.33 12.77
C SER A 607 26.51 -16.29 12.30
N VAL A 608 25.23 -16.66 12.14
CA VAL A 608 24.17 -15.82 11.60
C VAL A 608 22.99 -15.85 12.57
N PRO A 609 22.69 -14.77 13.30
CA PRO A 609 21.57 -14.76 14.24
C PRO A 609 20.22 -14.85 13.49
N PRO A 610 19.23 -15.56 14.05
CA PRO A 610 17.90 -15.66 13.46
C PRO A 610 17.18 -14.31 13.42
N MET A 611 16.26 -14.13 12.47
CA MET A 611 15.45 -12.91 12.38
C MET A 611 14.48 -12.80 13.58
N PRO A 612 14.45 -11.70 14.34
CA PRO A 612 13.42 -11.47 15.36
C PRO A 612 12.02 -11.39 14.74
N PHE A 613 11.04 -12.04 15.37
CA PHE A 613 9.62 -12.04 14.94
C PHE A 613 9.43 -12.43 13.46
N PHE A 614 10.21 -13.40 12.97
CA PHE A 614 10.15 -13.85 11.57
C PHE A 614 8.72 -14.15 11.10
N ALA A 615 8.40 -13.76 9.87
CA ALA A 615 7.06 -13.78 9.26
C ALA A 615 6.01 -12.82 9.85
N SER A 616 6.35 -11.97 10.82
CA SER A 616 5.45 -10.90 11.28
C SER A 616 5.44 -9.71 10.32
N GLN A 617 4.25 -9.24 9.95
CA GLN A 617 4.05 -7.95 9.27
C GLN A 617 3.48 -6.92 10.25
N ILE A 618 3.94 -5.67 10.14
CA ILE A 618 3.44 -4.54 10.93
C ILE A 618 3.18 -3.35 10.01
N GLN A 619 2.02 -2.72 10.16
CA GLN A 619 1.68 -1.47 9.47
C GLN A 619 1.09 -0.48 10.48
N GLY A 620 1.71 0.69 10.60
CA GLY A 620 1.29 1.70 11.56
C GLY A 620 1.81 3.09 11.22
N ARG A 621 1.34 4.08 11.98
CA ARG A 621 1.68 5.50 11.83
C ARG A 621 2.40 5.98 13.10
N ILE A 622 3.62 6.46 12.93
CA ILE A 622 4.42 7.10 13.98
C ILE A 622 3.89 8.53 14.16
N ASP A 623 3.54 8.90 15.39
CA ASP A 623 3.23 10.27 15.80
C ASP A 623 4.53 10.99 16.17
N LEU A 624 4.88 12.08 15.47
CA LEU A 624 6.09 12.87 15.75
C LEU A 624 5.85 14.03 16.72
N SER A 625 4.58 14.30 17.09
CA SER A 625 4.24 15.34 18.05
C SER A 625 4.61 14.97 19.50
N GLU A 626 4.78 13.68 19.78
CA GLU A 626 5.19 13.14 21.08
C GLU A 626 6.69 12.78 21.14
N SER A 627 7.35 13.08 22.27
CA SER A 627 8.78 12.78 22.49
C SER A 627 9.14 11.29 22.36
N SER A 628 8.20 10.41 22.73
CA SER A 628 8.34 8.96 22.66
C SER A 628 8.09 8.38 21.26
N MET A 629 7.66 9.20 20.30
CA MET A 629 7.29 8.83 18.92
C MET A 629 6.50 7.51 18.80
N PRO A 630 5.27 7.46 19.37
CA PRO A 630 4.51 6.22 19.48
C PRO A 630 3.93 5.74 18.13
N LEU A 631 3.82 4.41 17.99
CA LEU A 631 3.27 3.77 16.78
C LEU A 631 1.79 3.37 16.93
N TYR A 632 0.92 4.02 16.17
CA TYR A 632 -0.52 3.79 16.14
C TYR A 632 -1.01 3.08 14.86
N ARG A 633 -2.29 2.69 14.81
CA ARG A 633 -2.91 2.10 13.61
C ARG A 633 -3.02 3.10 12.47
N LEU A 634 -3.13 2.57 11.25
CA LEU A 634 -3.49 3.33 10.06
C LEU A 634 -4.96 3.79 10.09
N SER A 635 -5.25 4.81 9.27
CA SER A 635 -6.43 5.69 9.26
C SER A 635 -6.41 6.81 10.31
N ASP A 636 -6.88 7.99 9.93
CA ASP A 636 -6.93 9.18 10.80
C ASP A 636 -7.79 8.91 12.03
N GLU A 637 -8.99 8.32 11.87
CA GLU A 637 -9.86 7.99 13.02
C GLU A 637 -9.20 7.07 14.06
N ASN A 638 -8.33 6.13 13.64
CA ASN A 638 -7.63 5.27 14.59
C ASN A 638 -6.38 5.94 15.20
N PHE A 639 -5.71 6.80 14.43
CA PHE A 639 -4.56 7.59 14.86
C PHE A 639 -4.98 8.64 15.90
N ASP A 640 -6.04 9.40 15.64
CA ASP A 640 -6.65 10.38 16.56
C ASP A 640 -7.09 9.73 17.88
N LYS A 641 -7.53 8.46 17.82
CA LYS A 641 -7.89 7.64 18.99
C LYS A 641 -6.68 7.01 19.69
N LYS A 642 -5.46 7.21 19.17
CA LYS A 642 -4.18 6.69 19.68
C LYS A 642 -4.22 5.17 19.90
N LEU A 643 -4.88 4.44 19.00
CA LEU A 643 -4.96 2.98 19.05
C LEU A 643 -3.62 2.38 18.63
N ARG A 644 -3.05 1.48 19.45
CA ARG A 644 -1.82 0.75 19.09
C ARG A 644 -1.93 0.06 17.73
N SER A 645 -0.84 0.16 16.98
CA SER A 645 -0.64 -0.51 15.69
C SER A 645 -0.93 -2.01 15.74
N VAL A 646 -1.10 -2.62 14.57
CA VAL A 646 -1.45 -4.04 14.43
C VAL A 646 -0.29 -4.81 13.81
N TRP A 647 -0.07 -6.02 14.32
CA TRP A 647 0.73 -7.04 13.65
C TRP A 647 -0.14 -8.19 13.14
N ASP A 648 0.31 -8.78 12.05
CA ASP A 648 -0.22 -9.98 11.42
C ASP A 648 0.89 -11.04 11.40
N ASP A 649 0.58 -12.29 11.77
CA ASP A 649 1.56 -13.36 11.91
C ASP A 649 1.40 -14.43 10.83
N GLY A 650 2.35 -14.46 9.90
CA GLY A 650 2.48 -15.58 8.98
C GLY A 650 2.91 -16.89 9.66
N SER A 651 3.46 -16.85 10.89
CA SER A 651 4.09 -18.00 11.53
C SER A 651 3.13 -18.93 12.30
N PHE A 652 2.52 -18.47 13.39
CA PHE A 652 1.84 -19.38 14.34
C PHE A 652 0.70 -20.22 13.75
N GLN A 653 -0.01 -19.66 12.76
CA GLN A 653 -1.15 -20.32 12.12
C GLN A 653 -0.76 -21.61 11.39
N ALA A 654 0.46 -21.65 10.88
CA ALA A 654 1.02 -22.79 10.20
C ALA A 654 1.35 -23.92 11.20
N GLU A 655 1.80 -23.60 12.42
CA GLU A 655 2.00 -24.62 13.46
C GLU A 655 0.67 -25.14 14.02
N ARG A 656 -0.35 -24.27 14.17
CA ARG A 656 -1.73 -24.65 14.53
C ARG A 656 -2.36 -25.64 13.55
N TYR A 657 -2.19 -25.38 12.25
CA TYR A 657 -2.66 -26.26 11.17
C TYR A 657 -2.14 -27.69 11.34
N ARG A 658 -0.85 -27.86 11.67
CA ARG A 658 -0.25 -29.18 11.93
C ARG A 658 -0.82 -29.90 13.17
N GLU A 659 -1.33 -29.17 14.15
CA GLU A 659 -1.85 -29.76 15.40
C GLU A 659 -3.35 -30.10 15.36
N GLN A 660 -4.16 -29.44 14.51
CA GLN A 660 -5.63 -29.47 14.63
C GLN A 660 -6.39 -30.19 13.51
N VAL A 661 -5.82 -30.38 12.31
CA VAL A 661 -6.61 -30.71 11.10
C VAL A 661 -7.05 -32.18 11.00
N GLY A 662 -6.17 -33.14 11.32
CA GLY A 662 -6.45 -34.56 11.03
C GLY A 662 -6.66 -34.86 9.53
N ASP A 663 -7.42 -35.91 9.21
CA ASP A 663 -7.51 -36.48 7.86
C ASP A 663 -8.35 -35.68 6.83
N ASN A 664 -8.72 -34.40 7.08
CA ASN A 664 -9.65 -33.64 6.21
C ASN A 664 -9.01 -32.38 5.55
N PRO A 665 -8.63 -32.44 4.26
CA PRO A 665 -8.01 -31.31 3.54
C PRO A 665 -8.89 -30.06 3.38
N ASP A 666 -10.22 -30.23 3.28
CA ASP A 666 -11.13 -29.10 2.98
C ASP A 666 -11.35 -28.22 4.22
N GLU A 667 -11.46 -28.83 5.41
CA GLU A 667 -11.46 -28.12 6.69
C GLU A 667 -10.12 -27.45 6.96
N ALA A 668 -9.01 -28.08 6.54
CA ALA A 668 -7.66 -27.55 6.63
C ALA A 668 -7.53 -26.18 5.94
N GLN A 669 -8.01 -26.07 4.70
CA GLN A 669 -7.89 -24.84 3.90
C GLN A 669 -8.77 -23.70 4.44
N GLN A 670 -9.98 -24.02 4.95
CA GLN A 670 -10.82 -23.03 5.63
C GLN A 670 -10.19 -22.54 6.94
N TYR A 671 -9.45 -23.40 7.64
CA TYR A 671 -8.72 -23.02 8.85
C TYR A 671 -7.57 -22.05 8.53
N VAL A 672 -6.75 -22.32 7.50
CA VAL A 672 -5.67 -21.40 7.07
C VAL A 672 -6.23 -20.02 6.73
N GLN A 673 -7.30 -19.95 5.95
CA GLN A 673 -7.91 -18.66 5.56
C GLN A 673 -8.55 -17.93 6.75
N SER A 674 -9.19 -18.66 7.67
CA SER A 674 -9.71 -18.07 8.93
C SER A 674 -8.56 -17.58 9.83
N ALA A 675 -7.42 -18.25 9.78
CA ALA A 675 -6.26 -18.00 10.63
C ALA A 675 -5.43 -16.78 10.20
N LEU A 676 -5.42 -16.42 8.91
CA LEU A 676 -4.84 -15.17 8.39
C LEU A 676 -5.53 -13.88 8.92
N ASN A 677 -6.56 -14.02 9.77
CA ASN A 677 -7.24 -12.90 10.44
C ASN A 677 -6.77 -12.64 11.88
N PHE A 678 -5.83 -13.42 12.42
CA PHE A 678 -5.35 -13.27 13.79
C PHE A 678 -4.39 -12.07 13.94
N LYS A 679 -4.97 -10.93 14.32
CA LYS A 679 -4.31 -9.63 14.47
C LYS A 679 -4.06 -9.28 15.93
N GLY A 680 -2.79 -9.12 16.33
CA GLY A 680 -2.42 -8.62 17.66
C GLY A 680 -2.04 -7.14 17.65
N ALA A 681 -1.78 -6.57 18.83
CA ALA A 681 -1.35 -5.17 18.95
C ALA A 681 0.18 -5.00 19.01
N VAL A 682 0.66 -3.82 18.63
CA VAL A 682 2.07 -3.40 18.66
C VAL A 682 2.16 -2.00 19.24
N ALA A 683 3.07 -1.80 20.20
CA ALA A 683 3.54 -0.46 20.56
C ALA A 683 4.99 -0.29 20.07
N GLY A 684 5.20 0.69 19.20
CA GLY A 684 6.53 1.22 18.88
C GLY A 684 6.79 2.47 19.73
N VAL A 685 8.03 2.65 20.17
CA VAL A 685 8.53 3.88 20.83
C VAL A 685 9.98 4.14 20.44
N LYS A 686 10.37 5.41 20.34
CA LYS A 686 11.75 5.85 20.12
C LYS A 686 12.65 5.45 21.30
N LEU A 687 13.89 5.11 20.99
CA LEU A 687 14.97 4.82 21.93
C LEU A 687 15.94 6.01 22.01
N ASP A 688 16.50 6.23 23.20
CA ASP A 688 17.66 7.10 23.38
C ASP A 688 18.93 6.39 22.88
N SER A 689 19.61 6.96 21.89
CA SER A 689 20.78 6.34 21.24
C SER A 689 22.02 6.20 22.13
N GLY A 690 22.06 6.86 23.30
CA GLY A 690 23.15 6.72 24.27
C GLY A 690 22.95 5.59 25.27
N THR A 691 21.70 5.20 25.55
CA THR A 691 21.33 4.20 26.57
C THR A 691 20.60 2.99 26.01
N CYS A 692 20.09 3.08 24.78
CA CYS A 692 19.20 2.13 24.12
C CYS A 692 17.92 1.79 24.94
N LEU A 693 17.44 2.78 25.71
CA LEU A 693 16.21 2.70 26.51
C LEU A 693 15.10 3.57 25.91
N PRO A 694 13.81 3.22 26.10
CA PRO A 694 12.68 4.03 25.65
C PRO A 694 12.74 5.47 26.14
N VAL A 695 12.53 6.42 25.23
CA VAL A 695 12.28 7.83 25.57
C VAL A 695 10.91 7.94 26.24
N LEU A 696 10.86 8.64 27.38
CA LEU A 696 9.67 8.85 28.20
C LEU A 696 8.92 10.16 27.86
#